data_AF-A0A7C5Y177-F1
#
_entry.id   AF-A0A7C5Y177-F1
#
_cell.length_a   1.000
_cell.length_b   1.000
_cell.length_c   1.000
_cell.angle_alpha   90.00
_cell.angle_beta   90.00
_cell.angle_gamma   90.00
#
_symmetry.space_group_name_H-M   'P 1'
#
loop_
_entity.id
_entity.type
_entity.pdbx_description
1 polymer ?
#
loop_
_entity_poly.entity_id
_entity_poly.type
_entity_poly.pdbx_seq_one_letter_code
_entity_poly.pdbx_strand_id
1 'polypeptide(L)'
;MSQEYISVNIYRSEEKVEEIPQTSEVETERREDLRSKLLSMLDEALSLLDKIQPLPGIISEDELLQKRREGRRLRGQVSQASEDDLKKLQSQVESYYYEIKALYDAYVRQASQSIEDLKRYGRKLVSDIRSFLSKVVSLFDVSTLQKDVEDLSKRLEETNDISTLQNINHSLETLFNFSKDLLSFVDLYNTLSDDLKSSQDVKSLVEEVNRRISQKNYNINDLLARLDEIVKKSREASERRKKIDELSKKLDDIWNRYQDLFMDPQERKPWLERYSKIKQLLDQALKDPSVDLSKIEEEISKFESDLKTLKESKTKAREENIKMLMSRLDEAWNRVKDYLKDPELRNMMSRYNELKAKLENALKDPSIDVIKLSQEVNSFISELDNLYKSAVSTKKAEYEKEYNKFMSLYNSIRQYLIFPMIYLPPSPDKVSDYDQALKDLDRYYNELVDNLRRSIQFTYQNKKLDLLAVLKDYPYRDFIMSLLDDLYNQVMNISRDNIDVSKIQAFYTAINNILARKIEFYSTLAFMNDSLRSQIESNIKDVLRQLGFNESDASLFASSYVSSLSDVSKIYLNPQKSFLLNYIALVYAAYNSGVISRDTFNSIMPQNILNLVLKMRRGEDLTREEFNELVSWYAANKSSIDKIISILDQEASRNPLLLTQYNMSMSSLINGQAPS
;
A
#
# COMPACT_ATOMS: atom_id res chain seq x y z
N MET A 1 -7.32 -104.50 44.78
CA MET A 1 -7.15 -104.63 46.24
C MET A 1 -7.78 -103.39 46.85
N SER A 2 -8.77 -103.39 47.74
CA SER A 2 -9.40 -104.37 48.63
C SER A 2 -10.81 -103.84 48.97
N GLN A 3 -11.76 -104.74 49.25
CA GLN A 3 -13.10 -104.43 49.80
C GLN A 3 -12.98 -103.86 51.23
N GLU A 4 -13.94 -103.03 51.67
CA GLU A 4 -14.69 -103.26 52.91
C GLU A 4 -15.85 -102.29 53.13
N TYR A 5 -16.82 -102.80 53.89
CA TYR A 5 -18.20 -102.37 54.07
C TYR A 5 -18.35 -101.14 54.98
N ILE A 6 -19.28 -100.25 54.65
CA ILE A 6 -19.74 -99.18 55.55
C ILE A 6 -20.85 -99.73 56.44
N SER A 7 -20.57 -99.78 57.75
CA SER A 7 -21.51 -99.94 58.84
C SER A 7 -22.34 -98.67 59.03
N VAL A 8 -23.68 -98.76 58.99
CA VAL A 8 -24.57 -97.69 59.46
C VAL A 8 -25.12 -98.09 60.83
N ASN A 9 -24.69 -97.36 61.86
CA ASN A 9 -25.26 -97.40 63.20
C ASN A 9 -26.62 -96.72 63.20
N ILE A 10 -27.66 -97.48 63.53
CA ILE A 10 -28.99 -96.97 63.85
C ILE A 10 -29.03 -96.72 65.36
N TYR A 11 -29.33 -95.49 65.78
CA TYR A 11 -29.78 -95.20 67.14
C TYR A 11 -31.28 -94.93 67.14
N ARG A 12 -32.01 -95.83 67.81
CA ARG A 12 -33.41 -95.70 68.23
C ARG A 12 -33.49 -94.77 69.46
N SER A 13 -34.56 -93.99 69.55
CA SER A 13 -35.17 -93.53 70.80
C SER A 13 -36.69 -93.66 70.62
N GLU A 14 -37.29 -94.74 71.10
CA GLU A 14 -38.03 -94.80 72.37
C GLU A 14 -39.38 -94.06 72.31
N GLU A 15 -40.39 -94.76 71.80
CA GLU A 15 -41.78 -94.58 72.23
C GLU A 15 -42.25 -95.88 72.89
N LYS A 16 -42.90 -95.70 74.05
CA LYS A 16 -43.33 -96.74 74.98
C LYS A 16 -44.23 -97.78 74.30
N VAL A 17 -43.76 -99.02 74.37
CA VAL A 17 -44.56 -100.24 74.15
C VAL A 17 -45.26 -100.58 75.47
N GLU A 18 -46.58 -100.58 75.47
CA GLU A 18 -47.34 -101.46 76.37
C GLU A 18 -47.50 -102.81 75.66
N GLU A 19 -46.83 -103.84 76.20
CA GLU A 19 -47.15 -105.25 75.97
C GLU A 19 -48.55 -105.54 76.55
N ILE A 20 -49.37 -106.47 76.06
CA ILE A 20 -49.35 -107.94 76.23
C ILE A 20 -50.67 -108.46 75.54
N PRO A 21 -50.88 -109.73 75.11
CA PRO A 21 -50.02 -110.76 74.52
C PRO A 21 -50.54 -111.31 73.16
N GLN A 22 -49.68 -112.05 72.46
CA GLN A 22 -50.08 -113.09 71.52
C GLN A 22 -50.76 -114.26 72.26
N THR A 23 -51.92 -114.71 71.77
CA THR A 23 -52.39 -116.09 71.98
C THR A 23 -52.83 -116.69 70.65
N SER A 24 -52.04 -117.67 70.21
CA SER A 24 -52.43 -118.94 69.56
C SER A 24 -53.54 -118.95 68.51
N GLU A 25 -53.17 -119.37 67.30
CA GLU A 25 -54.06 -119.99 66.31
C GLU A 25 -54.94 -121.07 66.95
N VAL A 26 -56.26 -120.84 66.92
CA VAL A 26 -57.29 -121.89 66.83
C VAL A 26 -58.37 -121.34 65.90
N GLU A 27 -58.60 -122.06 64.80
CA GLU A 27 -59.69 -121.83 63.85
C GLU A 27 -61.02 -121.55 64.58
N THR A 28 -61.51 -120.31 64.49
CA THR A 28 -62.94 -119.99 64.60
C THR A 28 -63.20 -118.67 63.87
N GLU A 29 -63.89 -118.74 62.72
CA GLU A 29 -64.48 -117.60 62.02
C GLU A 29 -65.33 -116.76 62.99
N ARG A 30 -64.82 -115.59 63.43
CA ARG A 30 -65.67 -114.51 63.96
C ARG A 30 -66.02 -113.57 62.80
N ARG A 31 -67.24 -113.70 62.30
CA ARG A 31 -67.90 -112.72 61.40
C ARG A 31 -67.84 -111.33 62.06
N GLU A 32 -66.99 -110.43 61.57
CA GLU A 32 -67.25 -108.98 61.72
C GLU A 32 -68.55 -108.69 60.96
N ASP A 33 -69.52 -108.09 61.65
CA ASP A 33 -70.77 -107.65 61.02
C ASP A 33 -70.42 -106.65 59.90
N LEU A 34 -70.77 -107.00 58.66
CA LEU A 34 -70.55 -106.18 57.47
C LEU A 34 -71.04 -104.74 57.69
N ARG A 35 -72.08 -104.55 58.49
CA ARG A 35 -72.59 -103.23 58.88
C ARG A 35 -71.53 -102.37 59.57
N SER A 36 -70.80 -102.91 60.55
CA SER A 36 -69.79 -102.15 61.32
C SER A 36 -68.66 -101.68 60.41
N LYS A 37 -68.22 -102.53 59.46
CA LYS A 37 -67.18 -102.16 58.48
C LYS A 37 -67.65 -101.00 57.59
N LEU A 38 -68.86 -101.08 57.03
CA LEU A 38 -69.40 -100.04 56.15
C LEU A 38 -69.63 -98.72 56.90
N LEU A 39 -70.11 -98.77 58.15
CA LEU A 39 -70.26 -97.57 58.98
C LEU A 39 -68.91 -96.92 59.30
N SER A 40 -67.87 -97.71 59.61
CA SER A 40 -66.52 -97.19 59.85
C SER A 40 -65.96 -96.46 58.62
N MET A 41 -66.16 -97.01 57.41
CA MET A 41 -65.72 -96.36 56.17
C MET A 41 -66.45 -95.03 55.94
N LEU A 42 -67.76 -94.97 56.20
CA LEU A 42 -68.53 -93.72 56.05
C LEU A 42 -68.16 -92.67 57.10
N ASP A 43 -67.90 -93.10 58.35
CA ASP A 43 -67.46 -92.20 59.42
C ASP A 43 -66.08 -91.62 59.12
N GLU A 44 -65.16 -92.42 58.57
CA GLU A 44 -63.86 -91.94 58.11
C GLU A 44 -64.00 -90.97 56.92
N ALA A 45 -64.79 -91.31 55.90
CA ALA A 45 -65.03 -90.42 54.75
C ALA A 45 -65.65 -89.07 55.17
N LEU A 46 -66.66 -89.09 56.04
CA LEU A 46 -67.26 -87.86 56.56
C LEU A 46 -66.24 -87.04 57.37
N SER A 47 -65.38 -87.68 58.16
CA SER A 47 -64.29 -87.01 58.87
C SER A 47 -63.26 -86.37 57.93
N LEU A 48 -62.94 -87.02 56.80
CA LEU A 48 -62.06 -86.44 55.77
C LEU A 48 -62.71 -85.22 55.10
N LEU A 49 -64.02 -85.26 54.80
CA LEU A 49 -64.74 -84.11 54.25
C LEU A 49 -64.81 -82.91 55.19
N ASP A 50 -64.83 -83.14 56.50
CA ASP A 50 -64.80 -82.07 57.50
C ASP A 50 -63.43 -81.36 57.54
N LYS A 51 -62.37 -81.99 57.03
CA LYS A 51 -61.01 -81.42 56.92
C LYS A 51 -60.75 -80.66 55.62
N ILE A 52 -61.65 -80.73 54.64
CA ILE A 52 -61.53 -80.03 53.36
C ILE A 52 -62.19 -78.65 53.47
N GLN A 53 -61.47 -77.59 53.08
CA GLN A 53 -62.05 -76.28 52.83
C GLN A 53 -62.29 -76.09 51.32
N PRO A 54 -63.32 -75.31 50.91
CA PRO A 54 -63.56 -75.02 49.49
C PRO A 54 -62.30 -74.45 48.84
N LEU A 55 -61.83 -75.08 47.76
CA LEU A 55 -60.61 -74.67 47.08
C LEU A 55 -60.87 -74.69 45.55
N PRO A 56 -60.73 -73.54 44.87
CA PRO A 56 -61.00 -73.45 43.43
C PRO A 56 -60.20 -74.49 42.63
N GLY A 57 -60.89 -75.27 41.80
CA GLY A 57 -60.30 -76.34 41.00
C GLY A 57 -60.25 -77.73 41.67
N ILE A 58 -60.67 -77.87 42.93
CA ILE A 58 -60.74 -79.16 43.65
C ILE A 58 -62.17 -79.53 44.00
N ILE A 59 -62.87 -78.66 44.74
CA ILE A 59 -64.29 -78.83 45.09
C ILE A 59 -64.89 -77.48 45.47
N SER A 60 -66.11 -77.23 44.98
CA SER A 60 -66.87 -76.03 45.37
C SER A 60 -67.52 -76.20 46.76
N GLU A 61 -67.92 -75.10 47.39
CA GLU A 61 -68.64 -75.16 48.68
C GLU A 61 -69.95 -75.96 48.57
N ASP A 62 -70.68 -75.79 47.46
CA ASP A 62 -71.93 -76.50 47.18
C ASP A 62 -71.70 -78.02 46.97
N GLU A 63 -70.65 -78.38 46.24
CA GLU A 63 -70.29 -79.77 45.98
C GLU A 63 -69.80 -80.47 47.26
N LEU A 64 -69.06 -79.77 48.13
CA LEU A 64 -68.65 -80.28 49.44
C LEU A 64 -69.86 -80.54 50.36
N LEU A 65 -70.83 -79.64 50.36
CA LEU A 65 -72.10 -79.81 51.07
C LEU A 65 -72.91 -81.00 50.53
N GLN A 66 -72.95 -81.17 49.21
CA GLN A 66 -73.63 -82.29 48.57
C GLN A 66 -73.00 -83.63 48.95
N LYS A 67 -71.66 -83.75 48.88
CA LYS A 67 -70.93 -84.95 49.29
C LYS A 67 -71.12 -85.28 50.77
N ARG A 68 -71.19 -84.29 51.67
CA ARG A 68 -71.53 -84.50 53.09
C ARG A 68 -72.95 -85.04 53.29
N ARG A 69 -73.93 -84.51 52.56
CA ARG A 69 -75.32 -85.00 52.60
C ARG A 69 -75.43 -86.44 52.10
N GLU A 70 -74.73 -86.76 51.02
CA GLU A 70 -74.68 -88.09 50.44
C GLU A 70 -74.10 -89.13 51.42
N GLY A 71 -72.96 -88.83 52.06
CA GLY A 71 -72.36 -89.72 53.06
C GLY A 71 -73.25 -89.95 54.28
N ARG A 72 -73.90 -88.89 54.80
CA ARG A 72 -74.86 -89.03 55.91
C ARG A 72 -76.07 -89.87 55.52
N ARG A 73 -76.56 -89.75 54.28
CA ARG A 73 -77.67 -90.56 53.76
C ARG A 73 -77.27 -92.03 53.66
N LEU A 74 -76.12 -92.33 53.06
CA LEU A 74 -75.57 -93.69 52.96
C LEU A 74 -75.37 -94.29 54.36
N ARG A 75 -74.89 -93.50 55.32
CA ARG A 75 -74.72 -93.94 56.71
C ARG A 75 -76.03 -94.32 57.37
N GLY A 76 -77.09 -93.51 57.16
CA GLY A 76 -78.44 -93.83 57.62
C GLY A 76 -78.99 -95.12 57.01
N GLN A 77 -78.79 -95.31 55.70
CA GLN A 77 -79.21 -96.53 54.99
C GLN A 77 -78.49 -97.78 55.50
N VAL A 78 -77.17 -97.74 55.67
CA VAL A 78 -76.38 -98.86 56.21
C VAL A 78 -76.79 -99.21 57.64
N SER A 79 -77.07 -98.21 58.48
CA SER A 79 -77.48 -98.42 59.87
C SER A 79 -78.83 -99.13 60.00
N GLN A 80 -79.72 -99.00 59.00
CA GLN A 80 -81.09 -99.51 59.04
C GLN A 80 -81.34 -100.69 58.10
N ALA A 81 -80.39 -101.02 57.21
CA ALA A 81 -80.53 -102.07 56.20
C ALA A 81 -80.52 -103.49 56.80
N SER A 82 -81.24 -104.41 56.15
CA SER A 82 -81.18 -105.85 56.43
C SER A 82 -79.84 -106.47 56.02
N GLU A 83 -79.48 -107.67 56.50
CA GLU A 83 -78.21 -108.33 56.13
C GLU A 83 -78.03 -108.55 54.62
N ASP A 84 -79.11 -108.85 53.89
CA ASP A 84 -79.05 -109.02 52.43
C ASP A 84 -78.93 -107.69 51.67
N ASP A 85 -79.51 -106.61 52.22
CA ASP A 85 -79.40 -105.27 51.63
C ASP A 85 -78.04 -104.61 51.93
N LEU A 86 -77.37 -104.97 53.05
CA LEU A 86 -76.00 -104.52 53.34
C LEU A 86 -75.02 -104.94 52.24
N LYS A 87 -75.16 -106.15 51.69
CA LYS A 87 -74.33 -106.61 50.55
C LYS A 87 -74.56 -105.78 49.28
N LYS A 88 -75.77 -105.25 49.07
CA LYS A 88 -76.07 -104.37 47.94
C LYS A 88 -75.54 -102.95 48.15
N LEU A 89 -75.52 -102.46 49.40
CA LEU A 89 -75.00 -101.14 49.76
C LEU A 89 -73.48 -101.08 49.83
N GLN A 90 -72.80 -102.22 50.02
CA GLN A 90 -71.35 -102.29 50.14
C GLN A 90 -70.61 -101.59 49.00
N SER A 91 -70.97 -101.86 47.74
CA SER A 91 -70.30 -101.25 46.59
C SER A 91 -70.48 -99.73 46.51
N GLN A 92 -71.65 -99.23 46.93
CA GLN A 92 -71.93 -97.79 46.97
C GLN A 92 -71.11 -97.09 48.06
N VAL A 93 -70.99 -97.71 49.24
CA VAL A 93 -70.19 -97.19 50.35
C VAL A 93 -68.70 -97.21 50.01
N GLU A 94 -68.20 -98.30 49.43
CA GLU A 94 -66.80 -98.40 49.00
C GLU A 94 -66.48 -97.35 47.93
N SER A 95 -67.36 -97.19 46.93
CA SER A 95 -67.20 -96.16 45.89
C SER A 95 -67.16 -94.75 46.49
N TYR A 96 -68.10 -94.43 47.39
CA TYR A 96 -68.13 -93.13 48.06
C TYR A 96 -66.87 -92.90 48.91
N TYR A 97 -66.44 -93.88 49.72
CA TYR A 97 -65.24 -93.77 50.54
C TYR A 97 -63.98 -93.50 49.71
N TYR A 98 -63.75 -94.26 48.64
CA TYR A 98 -62.58 -94.08 47.79
C TYR A 98 -62.62 -92.76 47.00
N GLU A 99 -63.81 -92.30 46.59
CA GLU A 99 -63.98 -90.99 45.96
C GLU A 99 -63.61 -89.85 46.93
N ILE A 100 -64.10 -89.90 48.17
CA ILE A 100 -63.78 -88.89 49.18
C ILE A 100 -62.29 -88.92 49.55
N LYS A 101 -61.69 -90.11 49.64
CA LYS A 101 -60.26 -90.27 49.91
C LYS A 101 -59.40 -89.66 48.79
N ALA A 102 -59.75 -89.92 47.53
CA ALA A 102 -59.07 -89.34 46.37
C ALA A 102 -59.21 -87.79 46.34
N LEU A 103 -60.39 -87.28 46.70
CA LEU A 103 -60.64 -85.85 46.81
C LEU A 103 -59.78 -85.20 47.91
N TYR A 104 -59.72 -85.82 49.09
CA TYR A 104 -58.86 -85.36 50.19
C TYR A 104 -57.38 -85.38 49.79
N ASP A 105 -56.91 -86.44 49.12
CA ASP A 105 -55.55 -86.53 48.61
C ASP A 105 -55.23 -85.42 47.59
N ALA A 106 -56.17 -85.09 46.70
CA ALA A 106 -56.03 -83.97 45.76
C ALA A 106 -55.97 -82.62 46.48
N TYR A 107 -56.82 -82.40 47.48
CA TYR A 107 -56.81 -81.21 48.34
C TYR A 107 -55.46 -81.03 49.04
N VAL A 108 -54.95 -82.07 49.69
CA VAL A 108 -53.66 -82.05 50.39
C VAL A 108 -52.51 -81.75 49.42
N ARG A 109 -52.51 -82.33 48.22
CA ARG A 109 -51.47 -82.08 47.19
C ARG A 109 -51.45 -80.62 46.73
N GLN A 110 -52.60 -80.04 46.40
CA GLN A 110 -52.67 -78.65 45.90
C GLN A 110 -52.40 -77.61 46.99
N ALA A 111 -52.84 -77.86 48.24
CA ALA A 111 -52.49 -77.01 49.38
C ALA A 111 -50.97 -77.03 49.64
N SER A 112 -50.35 -78.22 49.56
CA SER A 112 -48.89 -78.37 49.70
C SER A 112 -48.11 -77.66 48.58
N GLN A 113 -48.60 -77.72 47.34
CA GLN A 113 -47.98 -77.02 46.20
C GLN A 113 -48.01 -75.49 46.39
N SER A 114 -49.14 -74.94 46.82
CA SER A 114 -49.29 -73.49 47.08
C SER A 114 -48.36 -72.99 48.19
N ILE A 115 -48.17 -73.81 49.24
CA ILE A 115 -47.23 -73.53 50.33
C ILE A 115 -45.79 -73.49 49.80
N GLU A 116 -45.38 -74.47 48.98
CA GLU A 116 -44.02 -74.52 48.45
C GLU A 116 -43.73 -73.38 47.48
N ASP A 117 -44.69 -72.96 46.66
CA ASP A 117 -44.53 -71.82 45.76
C ASP A 117 -44.31 -70.51 46.54
N LEU A 118 -45.08 -70.28 47.62
CA LEU A 118 -44.89 -69.13 48.50
C LEU A 118 -43.54 -69.18 49.23
N LYS A 119 -43.09 -70.35 49.70
CA LYS A 119 -41.75 -70.51 50.29
C LYS A 119 -40.65 -70.28 49.27
N ARG A 120 -40.80 -70.78 48.04
CA ARG A 120 -39.83 -70.57 46.95
C ARG A 120 -39.67 -69.08 46.62
N TYR A 121 -40.76 -68.33 46.57
CA TYR A 121 -40.71 -66.89 46.37
C TYR A 121 -40.00 -66.19 47.54
N GLY A 122 -40.34 -66.52 48.78
CA GLY A 122 -39.68 -65.98 49.98
C GLY A 122 -38.18 -66.27 50.03
N ARG A 123 -37.76 -67.50 49.69
CA ARG A 123 -36.34 -67.90 49.61
C ARG A 123 -35.58 -67.06 48.58
N LYS A 124 -36.21 -66.75 47.43
CA LYS A 124 -35.62 -65.86 46.42
C LYS A 124 -35.42 -64.46 46.98
N LEU A 125 -36.44 -63.88 47.62
CA LEU A 125 -36.33 -62.56 48.26
C LEU A 125 -35.21 -62.53 49.31
N VAL A 126 -35.12 -63.55 50.17
CA VAL A 126 -34.04 -63.67 51.18
C VAL A 126 -32.65 -63.68 50.51
N SER A 127 -32.49 -64.45 49.42
CA SER A 127 -31.23 -64.51 48.67
C SER A 127 -30.85 -63.14 48.09
N ASP A 128 -31.79 -62.46 47.45
CA ASP A 128 -31.55 -61.15 46.83
C ASP A 128 -31.26 -60.07 47.89
N ILE A 129 -32.00 -60.07 49.00
CA ILE A 129 -31.74 -59.16 50.13
C ILE A 129 -30.34 -59.38 50.67
N ARG A 130 -29.94 -60.63 50.95
CA ARG A 130 -28.58 -60.94 51.46
C ARG A 130 -27.49 -60.46 50.49
N SER A 131 -27.70 -60.64 49.19
CA SER A 131 -26.80 -60.14 48.15
C SER A 131 -26.64 -58.62 48.20
N PHE A 132 -27.75 -57.87 48.30
CA PHE A 132 -27.70 -56.41 48.45
C PHE A 132 -27.02 -55.98 49.76
N LEU A 133 -27.42 -56.58 50.89
CA LEU A 133 -26.85 -56.28 52.22
C LEU A 133 -25.33 -56.50 52.27
N SER A 134 -24.82 -57.53 51.59
CA SER A 134 -23.38 -57.80 51.51
C SER A 134 -22.57 -56.69 50.84
N LYS A 135 -23.18 -55.93 49.93
CA LYS A 135 -22.53 -54.83 49.21
C LYS A 135 -22.62 -53.52 49.96
N VAL A 136 -23.69 -53.31 50.72
CA VAL A 136 -23.92 -52.04 51.43
C VAL A 136 -23.22 -51.96 52.78
N VAL A 137 -22.72 -53.09 53.30
CA VAL A 137 -21.98 -53.17 54.58
C VAL A 137 -20.72 -52.29 54.61
N SER A 138 -20.20 -51.88 53.45
CA SER A 138 -19.06 -50.97 53.39
C SER A 138 -19.38 -49.56 53.89
N LEU A 139 -20.65 -49.16 53.88
CA LEU A 139 -21.09 -47.81 54.23
C LEU A 139 -22.07 -47.79 55.41
N PHE A 140 -22.83 -48.87 55.62
CA PHE A 140 -23.91 -48.93 56.61
C PHE A 140 -23.78 -50.13 57.55
N ASP A 141 -24.21 -49.95 58.80
CA ASP A 141 -24.40 -51.07 59.74
C ASP A 141 -25.74 -51.75 59.44
N VAL A 142 -25.66 -52.95 58.83
CA VAL A 142 -26.81 -53.73 58.41
C VAL A 142 -27.12 -54.91 59.33
N SER A 143 -26.48 -54.99 60.51
CA SER A 143 -26.65 -56.11 61.45
C SER A 143 -28.12 -56.35 61.84
N THR A 144 -28.89 -55.27 62.04
CA THR A 144 -30.33 -55.34 62.36
C THR A 144 -31.16 -55.88 61.20
N LEU A 145 -30.84 -55.50 59.96
CA LEU A 145 -31.52 -56.00 58.75
C LEU A 145 -31.21 -57.46 58.51
N GLN A 146 -29.95 -57.87 58.68
CA GLN A 146 -29.52 -59.26 58.54
C GLN A 146 -30.27 -60.16 59.52
N LYS A 147 -30.43 -59.71 60.77
CA LYS A 147 -31.21 -60.41 61.79
C LYS A 147 -32.68 -60.51 61.40
N ASP A 148 -33.31 -59.43 60.95
CA ASP A 148 -34.71 -59.44 60.52
C ASP A 148 -34.94 -60.42 59.35
N VAL A 149 -34.01 -60.47 58.39
CA VAL A 149 -34.04 -61.40 57.26
C VAL A 149 -33.86 -62.85 57.72
N GLU A 150 -32.99 -63.11 58.69
CA GLU A 150 -32.78 -64.44 59.26
C GLU A 150 -34.01 -64.92 60.04
N ASP A 151 -34.59 -64.07 60.88
CA ASP A 151 -35.81 -64.36 61.63
C ASP A 151 -36.99 -64.64 60.70
N LEU A 152 -37.16 -63.83 59.64
CA LEU A 152 -38.20 -64.06 58.63
C LEU A 152 -37.92 -65.32 57.81
N SER A 153 -36.66 -65.59 57.44
CA SER A 153 -36.27 -66.80 56.70
C SER A 153 -36.53 -68.06 57.53
N LYS A 154 -36.28 -68.04 58.83
CA LYS A 154 -36.57 -69.18 59.72
C LYS A 154 -38.09 -69.41 59.82
N ARG A 155 -38.85 -68.35 60.05
CA ARG A 155 -40.33 -68.41 60.10
C ARG A 155 -40.93 -68.89 58.78
N LEU A 156 -40.34 -68.53 57.64
CA LEU A 156 -40.74 -68.97 56.30
C LEU A 156 -40.67 -70.49 56.17
N GLU A 157 -39.61 -71.12 56.69
CA GLU A 157 -39.43 -72.56 56.62
C GLU A 157 -40.34 -73.32 57.60
N GLU A 158 -40.53 -72.79 58.82
CA GLU A 158 -41.26 -73.46 59.90
C GLU A 158 -42.79 -73.42 59.75
N THR A 159 -43.35 -72.42 59.05
CA THR A 159 -44.81 -72.30 58.89
C THR A 159 -45.35 -73.10 57.70
N ASN A 160 -46.55 -73.65 57.84
CA ASN A 160 -47.33 -74.26 56.76
C ASN A 160 -48.70 -73.59 56.58
N ASP A 161 -48.90 -72.42 57.20
CA ASP A 161 -50.10 -71.61 57.03
C ASP A 161 -49.93 -70.58 55.91
N ILE A 162 -50.83 -70.60 54.93
CA ILE A 162 -50.75 -69.75 53.72
C ILE A 162 -50.81 -68.25 54.08
N SER A 163 -51.68 -67.85 55.01
CA SER A 163 -51.84 -66.44 55.38
C SER A 163 -50.58 -65.90 56.07
N THR A 164 -49.93 -66.73 56.88
CA THR A 164 -48.67 -66.42 57.54
C THR A 164 -47.53 -66.31 56.53
N LEU A 165 -47.46 -67.21 55.54
CA LEU A 165 -46.48 -67.13 54.45
C LEU A 165 -46.61 -65.86 53.61
N GLN A 166 -47.84 -65.45 53.29
CA GLN A 166 -48.08 -64.20 52.58
C GLN A 166 -47.61 -62.98 53.37
N ASN A 167 -47.87 -62.93 54.68
CA ASN A 167 -47.39 -61.85 55.55
C ASN A 167 -45.86 -61.81 55.66
N ILE A 168 -45.21 -62.98 55.72
CA ILE A 168 -43.74 -63.08 55.71
C ILE A 168 -43.18 -62.57 54.37
N ASN A 169 -43.74 -63.01 53.24
CA ASN A 169 -43.33 -62.55 51.92
C ASN A 169 -43.50 -61.04 51.74
N HIS A 170 -44.61 -60.45 52.22
CA HIS A 170 -44.81 -59.01 52.20
C HIS A 170 -43.76 -58.23 53.03
N SER A 171 -43.39 -58.79 54.18
CA SER A 171 -42.31 -58.22 55.02
C SER A 171 -40.95 -58.30 54.31
N LEU A 172 -40.68 -59.42 53.63
CA LEU A 172 -39.48 -59.60 52.81
C LEU A 172 -39.46 -58.66 51.60
N GLU A 173 -40.60 -58.39 50.94
CA GLU A 173 -40.69 -57.41 49.84
C GLU A 173 -40.35 -56.00 50.30
N THR A 174 -40.80 -55.62 51.51
CA THR A 174 -40.45 -54.32 52.11
C THR A 174 -38.94 -54.22 52.34
N LEU A 175 -38.32 -55.26 52.91
CA LEU A 175 -36.87 -55.31 53.12
C LEU A 175 -36.08 -55.36 51.81
N PHE A 176 -36.61 -56.03 50.78
CA PHE A 176 -36.01 -56.09 49.46
C PHE A 176 -35.92 -54.72 48.82
N ASN A 177 -37.03 -53.97 48.78
CA ASN A 177 -37.05 -52.62 48.22
C ASN A 177 -36.09 -51.70 48.98
N PHE A 178 -36.11 -51.76 50.31
CA PHE A 178 -35.20 -50.98 51.14
C PHE A 178 -33.72 -51.32 50.92
N SER A 179 -33.38 -52.61 50.81
CA SER A 179 -32.00 -53.05 50.58
C SER A 179 -31.51 -52.65 49.18
N LYS A 180 -32.40 -52.63 48.19
CA LYS A 180 -32.12 -52.13 46.85
C LYS A 180 -31.88 -50.61 46.85
N ASP A 181 -32.66 -49.86 47.61
CA ASP A 181 -32.49 -48.42 47.77
C ASP A 181 -31.14 -48.10 48.47
N LEU A 182 -30.76 -48.88 49.48
CA LEU A 182 -29.44 -48.77 50.13
C LEU A 182 -28.29 -49.03 49.13
N LEU A 183 -28.44 -50.03 48.26
CA LEU A 183 -27.45 -50.31 47.22
C LEU A 183 -27.32 -49.13 46.25
N SER A 184 -28.46 -48.57 45.83
CA SER A 184 -28.49 -47.38 44.96
C SER A 184 -27.80 -46.17 45.62
N PHE A 185 -27.94 -46.02 46.94
CA PHE A 185 -27.25 -44.98 47.70
C PHE A 185 -25.74 -45.17 47.66
N VAL A 186 -25.26 -46.40 47.89
CA VAL A 186 -23.83 -46.73 47.86
C VAL A 186 -23.25 -46.50 46.47
N ASP A 187 -23.97 -46.88 45.41
CA ASP A 187 -23.54 -46.65 44.04
C ASP A 187 -23.37 -45.15 43.75
N LEU A 188 -24.35 -44.31 44.13
CA LEU A 188 -24.24 -42.86 44.02
C LEU A 188 -23.06 -42.30 44.84
N TYR A 189 -22.93 -42.73 46.10
CA TYR A 189 -21.84 -42.31 46.99
C TYR A 189 -20.47 -42.62 46.38
N ASN A 190 -20.31 -43.79 45.75
CA ASN A 190 -19.06 -44.19 45.13
C ASN A 190 -18.67 -43.35 43.91
N THR A 191 -19.62 -42.64 43.28
CA THR A 191 -19.31 -41.70 42.19
C THR A 191 -18.79 -40.34 42.66
N LEU A 192 -18.89 -40.03 43.96
CA LEU A 192 -18.38 -38.80 44.53
C LEU A 192 -16.86 -38.84 44.68
N SER A 193 -16.23 -37.65 44.61
CA SER A 193 -14.83 -37.47 44.98
C SER A 193 -14.63 -37.65 46.49
N ASP A 194 -13.39 -37.93 46.91
CA ASP A 194 -13.06 -38.13 48.33
C ASP A 194 -13.35 -36.89 49.18
N ASP A 195 -13.13 -35.69 48.63
CA ASP A 195 -13.47 -34.42 49.29
C ASP A 195 -14.97 -34.34 49.61
N LEU A 196 -15.83 -34.69 48.65
CA LEU A 196 -17.29 -34.66 48.84
C LEU A 196 -17.78 -35.77 49.75
N LYS A 197 -17.17 -36.96 49.68
CA LYS A 197 -17.41 -38.04 50.65
C LYS A 197 -17.10 -37.61 52.08
N SER A 198 -16.09 -36.75 52.26
CA SER A 198 -15.70 -36.19 53.55
C SER A 198 -16.54 -35.00 54.01
N SER A 199 -17.40 -34.46 53.15
CA SER A 199 -18.24 -33.29 53.43
C SER A 199 -19.27 -33.57 54.53
N GLN A 200 -19.63 -32.52 55.28
CA GLN A 200 -20.59 -32.65 56.37
C GLN A 200 -21.97 -33.06 55.87
N ASP A 201 -22.40 -32.59 54.69
CA ASP A 201 -23.71 -32.91 54.13
C ASP A 201 -23.82 -34.41 53.81
N VAL A 202 -22.82 -34.97 53.13
CA VAL A 202 -22.80 -36.40 52.78
C VAL A 202 -22.66 -37.27 54.02
N LYS A 203 -21.81 -36.88 54.99
CA LYS A 203 -21.69 -37.57 56.29
C LYS A 203 -23.02 -37.59 57.03
N SER A 204 -23.72 -36.45 57.09
CA SER A 204 -25.03 -36.35 57.74
C SER A 204 -26.09 -37.22 57.07
N LEU A 205 -26.06 -37.35 55.73
CA LEU A 205 -26.93 -38.28 55.01
C LEU A 205 -26.64 -39.75 55.36
N VAL A 206 -25.36 -40.14 55.43
CA VAL A 206 -24.95 -41.50 55.80
C VAL A 206 -25.35 -41.83 57.25
N GLU A 207 -25.14 -40.90 58.18
CA GLU A 207 -25.57 -41.03 59.58
C GLU A 207 -27.10 -41.16 59.69
N GLU A 208 -27.85 -40.35 58.94
CA GLU A 208 -29.32 -40.42 58.92
C GLU A 208 -29.84 -41.75 58.34
N VAL A 209 -29.20 -42.30 57.31
CA VAL A 209 -29.53 -43.64 56.80
C VAL A 209 -29.28 -44.71 57.87
N ASN A 210 -28.12 -44.69 58.54
CA ASN A 210 -27.83 -45.61 59.65
C ASN A 210 -28.84 -45.49 60.80
N ARG A 211 -29.30 -44.27 61.10
CA ARG A 211 -30.36 -44.02 62.09
C ARG A 211 -31.69 -44.65 61.67
N ARG A 212 -32.08 -44.51 60.39
CA ARG A 212 -33.33 -45.12 59.86
C ARG A 212 -33.26 -46.65 59.84
N ILE A 213 -32.10 -47.22 59.50
CA ILE A 213 -31.85 -48.67 59.63
C ILE A 213 -32.08 -49.13 61.07
N SER A 214 -31.50 -48.42 62.05
CA SER A 214 -31.64 -48.75 63.48
C SER A 214 -33.08 -48.62 63.98
N GLN A 215 -33.85 -47.67 63.46
CA GLN A 215 -35.26 -47.43 63.81
C GLN A 215 -36.25 -48.31 63.04
N LYS A 216 -35.76 -49.18 62.14
CA LYS A 216 -36.59 -49.97 61.22
C LYS A 216 -37.53 -49.12 60.35
N ASN A 217 -37.09 -47.92 59.99
CA ASN A 217 -37.80 -47.04 59.07
C ASN A 217 -37.30 -47.30 57.63
N TYR A 218 -38.00 -48.17 56.92
CA TYR A 218 -37.58 -48.71 55.62
C TYR A 218 -37.95 -47.82 54.42
N ASN A 219 -37.74 -46.51 54.55
CA ASN A 219 -37.88 -45.54 53.47
C ASN A 219 -36.77 -44.50 53.53
N ILE A 220 -35.96 -44.40 52.47
CA ILE A 220 -34.82 -43.46 52.33
C ILE A 220 -34.83 -42.69 51.01
N ASN A 221 -35.96 -42.70 50.28
CA ASN A 221 -36.03 -42.10 48.95
C ASN A 221 -35.74 -40.60 48.93
N ASP A 222 -36.09 -39.88 49.99
CA ASP A 222 -35.76 -38.46 50.17
C ASP A 222 -34.24 -38.24 50.34
N LEU A 223 -33.54 -39.14 51.03
CA LEU A 223 -32.09 -39.06 51.23
C LEU A 223 -31.34 -39.42 49.95
N LEU A 224 -31.84 -40.41 49.21
CA LEU A 224 -31.35 -40.75 47.87
C LEU A 224 -31.46 -39.54 46.92
N ALA A 225 -32.61 -38.88 46.87
CA ALA A 225 -32.81 -37.70 46.04
C ALA A 225 -31.85 -36.55 46.40
N ARG A 226 -31.58 -36.34 47.70
CA ARG A 226 -30.61 -35.35 48.15
C ARG A 226 -29.17 -35.71 47.75
N LEU A 227 -28.79 -36.98 47.86
CA LEU A 227 -27.46 -37.43 47.43
C LEU A 227 -27.28 -37.27 45.91
N ASP A 228 -28.30 -37.63 45.13
CA ASP A 228 -28.30 -37.45 43.68
C ASP A 228 -28.14 -35.97 43.28
N GLU A 229 -28.81 -35.05 43.99
CA GLU A 229 -28.63 -33.61 43.79
C GLU A 229 -27.18 -33.15 44.07
N ILE A 230 -26.54 -33.69 45.12
CA ILE A 230 -25.12 -33.42 45.42
C ILE A 230 -24.22 -33.95 44.30
N VAL A 231 -24.46 -35.17 43.83
CA VAL A 231 -23.71 -35.77 42.69
C VAL A 231 -23.85 -34.90 41.45
N LYS A 232 -25.07 -34.46 41.13
CA LYS A 232 -25.35 -33.60 39.97
C LYS A 232 -24.59 -32.27 40.07
N LYS A 233 -24.70 -31.55 41.19
CA LYS A 233 -23.99 -30.29 41.42
C LYS A 233 -22.47 -30.46 41.34
N SER A 234 -21.94 -31.56 41.85
CA SER A 234 -20.51 -31.88 41.74
C SER A 234 -20.05 -32.03 40.29
N ARG A 235 -20.83 -32.74 39.46
CA ARG A 235 -20.49 -32.93 38.04
C ARG A 235 -20.53 -31.61 37.29
N GLU A 236 -21.58 -30.82 37.48
CA GLU A 236 -21.72 -29.49 36.88
C GLU A 236 -20.54 -28.57 37.26
N ALA A 237 -20.14 -28.56 38.53
CA ALA A 237 -18.99 -27.79 38.99
C ALA A 237 -17.67 -28.28 38.37
N SER A 238 -17.47 -29.59 38.24
CA SER A 238 -16.29 -30.18 37.61
C SER A 238 -16.20 -29.85 36.12
N GLU A 239 -17.31 -29.96 35.37
CA GLU A 239 -17.36 -29.63 33.95
C GLU A 239 -17.11 -28.15 33.71
N ARG A 240 -17.71 -27.29 34.56
CA ARG A 240 -17.46 -25.85 34.52
C ARG A 240 -15.99 -25.50 34.73
N ARG A 241 -15.32 -26.14 35.70
CA ARG A 241 -13.87 -25.95 35.93
C ARG A 241 -13.04 -26.35 34.72
N LYS A 242 -13.31 -27.52 34.12
CA LYS A 242 -12.64 -27.95 32.88
C LYS A 242 -12.79 -26.93 31.75
N LYS A 243 -14.00 -26.41 31.55
CA LYS A 243 -14.24 -25.36 30.53
C LYS A 243 -13.45 -24.08 30.83
N ILE A 244 -13.34 -23.67 32.09
CA ILE A 244 -12.53 -22.51 32.47
C ILE A 244 -11.04 -22.76 32.18
N ASP A 245 -10.52 -23.94 32.51
CA ASP A 245 -9.12 -24.30 32.25
C ASP A 245 -8.82 -24.31 30.73
N GLU A 246 -9.75 -24.82 29.91
CA GLU A 246 -9.64 -24.78 28.45
C GLU A 246 -9.60 -23.35 27.90
N LEU A 247 -10.49 -22.47 28.38
CA LEU A 247 -10.51 -21.05 28.00
C LEU A 247 -9.24 -20.33 28.45
N SER A 248 -8.76 -20.64 29.65
CA SER A 248 -7.52 -20.12 30.23
C SER A 248 -6.31 -20.50 29.37
N LYS A 249 -6.22 -21.75 28.95
CA LYS A 249 -5.17 -22.24 28.05
C LYS A 249 -5.26 -21.60 26.66
N LYS A 250 -6.47 -21.49 26.10
CA LYS A 250 -6.70 -20.81 24.80
C LYS A 250 -6.19 -19.37 24.83
N LEU A 251 -6.50 -18.63 25.91
CA LEU A 251 -6.02 -17.26 26.11
C LEU A 251 -4.48 -17.20 26.16
N ASP A 252 -3.83 -18.12 26.88
CA ASP A 252 -2.36 -18.19 26.97
C ASP A 252 -1.73 -18.48 25.61
N ASP A 253 -2.31 -19.42 24.84
CA ASP A 253 -1.85 -19.76 23.50
C ASP A 253 -1.98 -18.58 22.53
N ILE A 254 -3.08 -17.83 22.59
CA ILE A 254 -3.27 -16.60 21.81
C ILE A 254 -2.19 -15.58 22.19
N TRP A 255 -2.01 -15.32 23.48
CA TRP A 255 -1.03 -14.34 23.96
C TRP A 255 0.40 -14.69 23.49
N ASN A 256 0.80 -15.96 23.66
CA ASN A 256 2.12 -16.44 23.24
C ASN A 256 2.35 -16.34 21.73
N ARG A 257 1.31 -16.56 20.92
CA ARG A 257 1.40 -16.46 19.45
C ARG A 257 1.63 -15.04 18.95
N TYR A 258 1.17 -14.04 19.70
CA TYR A 258 1.17 -12.64 19.27
C TYR A 258 2.08 -11.73 20.09
N GLN A 259 2.76 -12.22 21.12
CA GLN A 259 3.63 -11.41 21.97
C GLN A 259 4.76 -10.70 21.18
N ASP A 260 5.26 -11.33 20.11
CA ASP A 260 6.34 -10.80 19.27
C ASP A 260 5.87 -9.67 18.34
N LEU A 261 4.58 -9.37 18.28
CA LEU A 261 4.07 -8.20 17.55
C LEU A 261 4.53 -6.87 18.14
N PHE A 262 4.95 -6.88 19.42
CA PHE A 262 5.20 -5.68 20.20
C PHE A 262 6.70 -5.56 20.50
N MET A 263 7.42 -4.86 19.61
CA MET A 263 8.82 -4.50 19.83
C MET A 263 8.95 -3.35 20.85
N ASP A 264 7.94 -2.47 20.94
CA ASP A 264 7.88 -1.38 21.93
C ASP A 264 7.07 -1.81 23.17
N PRO A 265 7.64 -1.73 24.38
CA PRO A 265 6.93 -1.95 25.63
C PRO A 265 5.66 -1.09 25.81
N GLN A 266 5.60 0.12 25.25
CA GLN A 266 4.43 0.98 25.35
C GLN A 266 3.25 0.47 24.50
N GLU A 267 3.53 -0.09 23.32
CA GLU A 267 2.50 -0.72 22.48
C GLU A 267 1.96 -2.01 23.11
N ARG A 268 2.82 -2.75 23.84
CA ARG A 268 2.44 -4.01 24.51
C ARG A 268 1.48 -3.80 25.68
N LYS A 269 1.65 -2.68 26.42
CA LYS A 269 0.96 -2.40 27.68
C LYS A 269 -0.57 -2.58 27.64
N PRO A 270 -1.33 -1.93 26.72
CA PRO A 270 -2.79 -2.07 26.69
C PRO A 270 -3.26 -3.51 26.41
N TRP A 271 -2.51 -4.29 25.64
CA TRP A 271 -2.85 -5.69 25.35
C TRP A 271 -2.59 -6.61 26.54
N LEU A 272 -1.49 -6.37 27.26
CA LEU A 272 -1.18 -7.09 28.49
C LEU A 272 -2.23 -6.80 29.59
N GLU A 273 -2.69 -5.55 29.69
CA GLU A 273 -3.77 -5.17 30.61
C GLU A 273 -5.08 -5.90 30.27
N ARG A 274 -5.43 -5.97 28.97
CA ARG A 274 -6.62 -6.70 28.51
C ARG A 274 -6.50 -8.21 28.76
N TYR A 275 -5.36 -8.82 28.43
CA TYR A 275 -5.07 -10.22 28.77
C TYR A 275 -5.23 -10.50 30.27
N SER A 276 -4.65 -9.63 31.11
CA SER A 276 -4.73 -9.76 32.57
C SER A 276 -6.17 -9.63 33.08
N LYS A 277 -6.96 -8.72 32.49
CA LYS A 277 -8.39 -8.56 32.81
C LYS A 277 -9.20 -9.80 32.45
N ILE A 278 -8.93 -10.43 31.30
CA ILE A 278 -9.61 -11.68 30.93
C ILE A 278 -9.21 -12.82 31.89
N LYS A 279 -7.94 -12.92 32.30
CA LYS A 279 -7.52 -13.87 33.35
C LYS A 279 -8.26 -13.64 34.68
N GLN A 280 -8.41 -12.40 35.11
CA GLN A 280 -9.19 -12.08 36.31
C GLN A 280 -10.66 -12.49 36.19
N LEU A 281 -11.28 -12.35 35.01
CA LEU A 281 -12.64 -12.82 34.78
C LEU A 281 -12.75 -14.35 34.85
N LEU A 282 -11.76 -15.09 34.33
CA LEU A 282 -11.69 -16.54 34.45
C LEU A 282 -11.52 -16.97 35.92
N ASP A 283 -10.63 -16.30 36.67
CA ASP A 283 -10.42 -16.55 38.10
C ASP A 283 -11.69 -16.24 38.92
N GLN A 284 -12.43 -15.20 38.54
CA GLN A 284 -13.72 -14.88 39.15
C GLN A 284 -14.76 -15.96 38.82
N ALA A 285 -14.79 -16.46 37.58
CA ALA A 285 -15.71 -17.52 37.16
C ALA A 285 -15.47 -18.88 37.86
N LEU A 286 -14.24 -19.11 38.36
CA LEU A 286 -13.92 -20.25 39.24
C LEU A 286 -14.53 -20.10 40.64
N LYS A 287 -14.66 -18.87 41.14
CA LYS A 287 -15.16 -18.55 42.48
C LYS A 287 -16.69 -18.35 42.50
N ASP A 288 -17.24 -17.83 41.41
CA ASP A 288 -18.64 -17.48 41.27
C ASP A 288 -19.29 -18.23 40.08
N PRO A 289 -20.18 -19.21 40.37
CA PRO A 289 -20.90 -19.97 39.35
C PRO A 289 -21.86 -19.13 38.49
N SER A 290 -22.28 -17.95 38.95
CA SER A 290 -23.21 -17.07 38.22
C SER A 290 -22.57 -16.36 37.03
N VAL A 291 -21.23 -16.35 36.95
CA VAL A 291 -20.50 -15.71 35.85
C VAL A 291 -20.74 -16.47 34.56
N ASP A 292 -21.07 -15.73 33.51
CA ASP A 292 -21.36 -16.29 32.19
C ASP A 292 -20.07 -16.56 31.41
N LEU A 293 -19.74 -17.84 31.21
CA LEU A 293 -18.55 -18.26 30.48
C LEU A 293 -18.63 -17.93 28.98
N SER A 294 -19.83 -17.80 28.40
CA SER A 294 -19.97 -17.47 26.98
C SER A 294 -19.45 -16.07 26.66
N LYS A 295 -19.71 -15.10 27.56
CA LYS A 295 -19.19 -13.73 27.44
C LYS A 295 -17.66 -13.67 27.54
N ILE A 296 -17.07 -14.49 28.39
CA ILE A 296 -15.60 -14.58 28.51
C ILE A 296 -15.01 -15.18 27.23
N GLU A 297 -15.64 -16.22 26.69
CA GLU A 297 -15.25 -16.87 25.43
C GLU A 297 -15.36 -15.91 24.22
N GLU A 298 -16.42 -15.08 24.17
CA GLU A 298 -16.57 -14.00 23.19
C GLU A 298 -15.44 -12.96 23.30
N GLU A 299 -15.10 -12.54 24.52
CA GLU A 299 -14.03 -11.56 24.75
C GLU A 299 -12.65 -12.12 24.38
N ILE A 300 -12.38 -13.41 24.65
CA ILE A 300 -11.17 -14.11 24.19
C ILE A 300 -11.13 -14.13 22.65
N SER A 301 -12.26 -14.42 22.00
CA SER A 301 -12.34 -14.49 20.53
C SER A 301 -12.14 -13.11 19.90
N LYS A 302 -12.71 -12.06 20.51
CA LYS A 302 -12.50 -10.68 20.11
C LYS A 302 -11.03 -10.25 20.29
N PHE A 303 -10.43 -10.62 21.42
CA PHE A 303 -9.00 -10.37 21.68
C PHE A 303 -8.11 -11.00 20.59
N GLU A 304 -8.37 -12.24 20.19
CA GLU A 304 -7.66 -12.89 19.08
C GLU A 304 -7.86 -12.17 17.74
N SER A 305 -9.11 -11.80 17.42
CA SER A 305 -9.44 -11.09 16.18
C SER A 305 -8.73 -9.75 16.07
N ASP A 306 -8.72 -8.98 17.16
CA ASP A 306 -8.09 -7.66 17.20
C ASP A 306 -6.55 -7.79 17.03
N LEU A 307 -5.92 -8.77 17.69
CA LEU A 307 -4.49 -9.08 17.54
C LEU A 307 -4.13 -9.52 16.12
N LYS A 308 -4.98 -10.36 15.50
CA LYS A 308 -4.82 -10.78 14.10
C LYS A 308 -4.86 -9.59 13.15
N THR A 309 -5.85 -8.70 13.32
CA THR A 309 -5.99 -7.48 12.52
C THR A 309 -4.77 -6.57 12.66
N LEU A 310 -4.24 -6.42 13.88
CA LEU A 310 -3.01 -5.65 14.13
C LEU A 310 -1.81 -6.27 13.40
N LYS A 311 -1.65 -7.59 13.43
CA LYS A 311 -0.57 -8.29 12.71
C LYS A 311 -0.64 -8.04 11.20
N GLU A 312 -1.82 -8.15 10.61
CA GLU A 312 -2.04 -7.91 9.19
C GLU A 312 -1.73 -6.44 8.83
N SER A 313 -2.15 -5.49 9.66
CA SER A 313 -1.84 -4.06 9.48
C SER A 313 -0.35 -3.78 9.53
N LYS A 314 0.38 -4.30 10.53
CA LYS A 314 1.85 -4.12 10.63
C LYS A 314 2.59 -4.76 9.46
N THR A 315 2.13 -5.92 8.99
CA THR A 315 2.73 -6.60 7.83
C THR A 315 2.57 -5.78 6.55
N LYS A 316 1.35 -5.26 6.30
CA LYS A 316 1.08 -4.37 5.16
C LYS A 316 1.91 -3.09 5.21
N ALA A 317 1.96 -2.42 6.37
CA ALA A 317 2.75 -1.20 6.54
C ALA A 317 4.25 -1.44 6.29
N ARG A 318 4.78 -2.61 6.70
CA ARG A 318 6.16 -3.03 6.41
C ARG A 318 6.37 -3.20 4.90
N GLU A 319 5.47 -3.91 4.21
CA GLU A 319 5.55 -4.12 2.76
C GLU A 319 5.48 -2.80 1.97
N GLU A 320 4.57 -1.90 2.35
CA GLU A 320 4.44 -0.57 1.74
C GLU A 320 5.71 0.27 1.92
N ASN A 321 6.28 0.28 3.13
CA ASN A 321 7.55 0.98 3.39
C ASN A 321 8.69 0.44 2.52
N ILE A 322 8.81 -0.88 2.35
CA ILE A 322 9.84 -1.48 1.49
C ILE A 322 9.61 -1.10 0.02
N LYS A 323 8.37 -1.18 -0.47
CA LYS A 323 8.02 -0.78 -1.85
C LYS A 323 8.32 0.70 -2.11
N MET A 324 8.03 1.58 -1.14
CA MET A 324 8.36 3.00 -1.24
C MET A 324 9.88 3.24 -1.28
N LEU A 325 10.66 2.51 -0.49
CA LEU A 325 12.13 2.57 -0.54
C LEU A 325 12.67 2.10 -1.89
N MET A 326 12.12 1.02 -2.46
CA MET A 326 12.48 0.55 -3.80
C MET A 326 12.19 1.61 -4.87
N SER A 327 11.01 2.23 -4.83
CA SER A 327 10.63 3.30 -5.77
C SER A 327 11.60 4.49 -5.68
N ARG A 328 11.89 4.97 -4.46
CA ARG A 328 12.81 6.09 -4.25
C ARG A 328 14.24 5.77 -4.71
N LEU A 329 14.70 4.53 -4.48
CA LEU A 329 16.00 4.06 -4.95
C LEU A 329 16.05 4.02 -6.49
N ASP A 330 15.02 3.48 -7.14
CA ASP A 330 14.92 3.41 -8.60
C ASP A 330 14.87 4.82 -9.22
N GLU A 331 14.13 5.75 -8.63
CA GLU A 331 14.08 7.16 -9.07
C GLU A 331 15.43 7.87 -8.95
N ALA A 332 16.12 7.72 -7.83
CA ALA A 332 17.43 8.34 -7.61
C ALA A 332 18.48 7.77 -8.59
N TRP A 333 18.47 6.45 -8.80
CA TRP A 333 19.35 5.79 -9.76
C TRP A 333 19.11 6.27 -11.19
N ASN A 334 17.85 6.31 -11.63
CA ASN A 334 17.51 6.74 -12.98
C ASN A 334 17.88 8.20 -13.26
N ARG A 335 17.90 9.07 -12.25
CA ARG A 335 18.35 10.46 -12.38
C ARG A 335 19.86 10.60 -12.60
N VAL A 336 20.66 9.68 -12.08
CA VAL A 336 22.13 9.82 -12.03
C VAL A 336 22.84 9.00 -13.10
N LYS A 337 22.32 7.82 -13.46
CA LYS A 337 23.02 6.82 -14.28
C LYS A 337 23.62 7.38 -15.58
N ASP A 338 22.93 8.31 -16.24
CA ASP A 338 23.35 8.86 -17.55
C ASP A 338 24.49 9.89 -17.40
N TYR A 339 24.76 10.38 -16.19
CA TYR A 339 25.85 11.30 -15.87
C TYR A 339 27.14 10.58 -15.43
N LEU A 340 27.05 9.30 -15.07
CA LEU A 340 28.20 8.52 -14.60
C LEU A 340 29.01 7.96 -15.78
N LYS A 341 30.34 7.94 -15.63
CA LYS A 341 31.26 7.32 -16.60
C LYS A 341 31.89 6.06 -16.01
N ASP A 342 32.40 5.17 -16.88
CA ASP A 342 33.20 4.03 -16.42
C ASP A 342 34.52 4.55 -15.79
N PRO A 343 34.98 4.01 -14.64
CA PRO A 343 34.48 2.85 -13.89
C PRO A 343 33.43 3.14 -12.79
N GLU A 344 33.14 4.42 -12.51
CA GLU A 344 32.23 4.84 -11.43
C GLU A 344 30.80 4.31 -11.61
N LEU A 345 30.31 4.29 -12.86
CA LEU A 345 29.03 3.71 -13.24
C LEU A 345 28.89 2.25 -12.77
N ARG A 346 29.92 1.42 -12.95
CA ARG A 346 29.89 0.00 -12.55
C ARG A 346 29.82 -0.18 -11.04
N ASN A 347 30.62 0.59 -10.31
CA ASN A 347 30.62 0.53 -8.84
C ASN A 347 29.25 0.92 -8.27
N MET A 348 28.67 2.02 -8.75
CA MET A 348 27.36 2.49 -8.27
C MET A 348 26.23 1.55 -8.70
N MET A 349 26.29 1.00 -9.92
CA MET A 349 25.31 0.02 -10.40
C MET A 349 25.33 -1.28 -9.57
N SER A 350 26.53 -1.76 -9.21
CA SER A 350 26.67 -2.93 -8.34
C SER A 350 25.99 -2.70 -6.99
N ARG A 351 26.21 -1.53 -6.38
CA ARG A 351 25.66 -1.18 -5.07
C ARG A 351 24.14 -0.96 -5.13
N TYR A 352 23.64 -0.35 -6.21
CA TYR A 352 22.21 -0.27 -6.51
C TYR A 352 21.56 -1.66 -6.58
N ASN A 353 22.14 -2.58 -7.36
CA ASN A 353 21.61 -3.93 -7.52
C ASN A 353 21.64 -4.72 -6.20
N GLU A 354 22.70 -4.56 -5.40
CA GLU A 354 22.81 -5.18 -4.07
C GLU A 354 21.68 -4.69 -3.14
N LEU A 355 21.49 -3.38 -3.03
CA LEU A 355 20.45 -2.79 -2.17
C LEU A 355 19.04 -3.15 -2.64
N LYS A 356 18.81 -3.17 -3.97
CA LYS A 356 17.54 -3.61 -4.54
C LYS A 356 17.24 -5.07 -4.22
N ALA A 357 18.22 -5.96 -4.36
CA ALA A 357 18.08 -7.36 -3.99
C ALA A 357 17.82 -7.54 -2.49
N LYS A 358 18.49 -6.77 -1.62
CA LYS A 358 18.22 -6.75 -0.16
C LYS A 358 16.77 -6.33 0.14
N LEU A 359 16.24 -5.30 -0.54
CA LEU A 359 14.85 -4.86 -0.40
C LEU A 359 13.85 -5.92 -0.90
N GLU A 360 14.12 -6.56 -2.04
CA GLU A 360 13.28 -7.65 -2.57
C GLU A 360 13.28 -8.87 -1.64
N ASN A 361 14.43 -9.21 -1.06
CA ASN A 361 14.51 -10.26 -0.04
C ASN A 361 13.77 -9.86 1.24
N ALA A 362 13.81 -8.59 1.64
CA ALA A 362 13.06 -8.10 2.79
C ALA A 362 11.53 -8.24 2.61
N LEU A 363 11.01 -8.20 1.38
CA LEU A 363 9.59 -8.50 1.11
C LEU A 363 9.24 -9.98 1.37
N LYS A 364 10.20 -10.89 1.17
CA LYS A 364 10.00 -12.35 1.33
C LYS A 364 10.32 -12.83 2.74
N ASP A 365 11.28 -12.20 3.40
CA ASP A 365 11.77 -12.56 4.72
C ASP A 365 11.44 -11.48 5.77
N PRO A 366 10.48 -11.75 6.69
CA PRO A 366 10.11 -10.83 7.77
C PRO A 366 11.23 -10.58 8.78
N SER A 367 12.22 -11.47 8.88
CA SER A 367 13.31 -11.38 9.88
C SER A 367 14.33 -10.29 9.54
N ILE A 368 14.32 -9.79 8.30
CA ILE A 368 15.21 -8.72 7.87
C ILE A 368 14.80 -7.40 8.54
N ASP A 369 15.78 -6.77 9.21
CA ASP A 369 15.67 -5.46 9.84
C ASP A 369 15.54 -4.35 8.80
N VAL A 370 14.30 -3.92 8.57
CA VAL A 370 13.94 -2.87 7.61
C VAL A 370 14.44 -1.49 8.06
N ILE A 371 14.64 -1.26 9.36
CA ILE A 371 15.11 0.05 9.85
C ILE A 371 16.56 0.24 9.43
N LYS A 372 17.42 -0.75 9.68
CA LYS A 372 18.82 -0.71 9.27
C LYS A 372 18.95 -0.68 7.75
N LEU A 373 18.17 -1.50 7.03
CA LEU A 373 18.16 -1.47 5.57
C LEU A 373 17.69 -0.11 5.02
N SER A 374 16.69 0.50 5.64
CA SER A 374 16.22 1.85 5.27
C SER A 374 17.30 2.90 5.44
N GLN A 375 18.10 2.84 6.51
CA GLN A 375 19.23 3.75 6.71
C GLN A 375 20.28 3.57 5.61
N GLU A 376 20.63 2.32 5.27
CA GLU A 376 21.60 2.01 4.21
C GLU A 376 21.12 2.54 2.84
N VAL A 377 19.85 2.29 2.49
CA VAL A 377 19.24 2.76 1.24
C VAL A 377 19.18 4.29 1.19
N ASN A 378 18.72 4.97 2.25
CA ASN A 378 18.64 6.43 2.27
C ASN A 378 20.04 7.08 2.20
N SER A 379 21.06 6.46 2.81
CA SER A 379 22.44 6.93 2.68
C SER A 379 22.92 6.85 1.24
N PHE A 380 22.64 5.75 0.54
CA PHE A 380 23.02 5.60 -0.87
C PHE A 380 22.22 6.54 -1.79
N ILE A 381 20.92 6.75 -1.53
CA ILE A 381 20.13 7.77 -2.24
C ILE A 381 20.76 9.16 -2.07
N SER A 382 21.23 9.51 -0.87
CA SER A 382 21.89 10.79 -0.61
C SER A 382 23.22 10.92 -1.37
N GLU A 383 23.98 9.82 -1.48
CA GLU A 383 25.20 9.75 -2.29
C GLU A 383 24.89 10.01 -3.78
N LEU A 384 23.86 9.36 -4.33
CA LEU A 384 23.37 9.57 -5.69
C LEU A 384 22.89 11.02 -5.93
N ASP A 385 22.11 11.59 -5.01
CA ASP A 385 21.62 12.97 -5.14
C ASP A 385 22.78 13.99 -5.13
N ASN A 386 23.86 13.73 -4.38
CA ASN A 386 25.04 14.59 -4.39
C ASN A 386 25.81 14.51 -5.71
N LEU A 387 25.94 13.30 -6.29
CA LEU A 387 26.52 13.12 -7.62
C LEU A 387 25.68 13.83 -8.69
N TYR A 388 24.35 13.72 -8.64
CA TYR A 388 23.45 14.44 -9.51
C TYR A 388 23.68 15.96 -9.45
N LYS A 389 23.68 16.54 -8.24
CA LYS A 389 23.91 17.98 -8.04
C LYS A 389 25.25 18.43 -8.60
N SER A 390 26.30 17.65 -8.41
CA SER A 390 27.63 17.94 -8.96
C SER A 390 27.65 17.92 -10.49
N ALA A 391 27.02 16.90 -11.10
CA ALA A 391 26.91 16.78 -12.55
C ALA A 391 26.11 17.94 -13.17
N VAL A 392 24.94 18.27 -12.60
CA VAL A 392 24.12 19.41 -13.04
C VAL A 392 24.86 20.73 -12.85
N SER A 393 25.60 20.92 -11.76
CA SER A 393 26.40 22.13 -11.54
C SER A 393 27.48 22.29 -12.61
N THR A 394 28.09 21.20 -13.05
CA THR A 394 29.10 21.22 -14.11
C THR A 394 28.46 21.62 -15.46
N LYS A 395 27.30 21.05 -15.77
CA LYS A 395 26.52 21.39 -16.97
C LYS A 395 26.00 22.83 -16.97
N LYS A 396 25.58 23.34 -15.80
CA LYS A 396 25.21 24.75 -15.63
C LYS A 396 26.38 25.66 -15.97
N ALA A 397 27.58 25.38 -15.44
CA ALA A 397 28.77 26.18 -15.72
C ALA A 397 29.16 26.14 -17.21
N GLU A 398 29.02 24.99 -17.86
CA GLU A 398 29.25 24.85 -19.31
C GLU A 398 28.27 25.69 -20.14
N TYR A 399 26.97 25.61 -19.83
CA TYR A 399 25.94 26.44 -20.46
C TYR A 399 26.17 27.93 -20.22
N GLU A 400 26.48 28.33 -18.99
CA GLU A 400 26.75 29.73 -18.65
C GLU A 400 27.92 30.31 -19.45
N LYS A 401 29.00 29.53 -19.61
CA LYS A 401 30.13 29.91 -20.44
C LYS A 401 29.73 30.15 -21.90
N GLU A 402 28.99 29.22 -22.50
CA GLU A 402 28.59 29.33 -23.92
C GLU A 402 27.50 30.40 -24.13
N TYR A 403 26.57 30.55 -23.19
CA TYR A 403 25.59 31.63 -23.15
C TYR A 403 26.26 33.01 -23.15
N ASN A 404 27.28 33.19 -22.29
CA ASN A 404 28.01 34.45 -22.22
C ASN A 404 28.76 34.77 -23.52
N LYS A 405 29.35 33.76 -24.18
CA LYS A 405 29.95 33.93 -25.52
C LYS A 405 28.91 34.37 -26.55
N PHE A 406 27.74 33.72 -26.58
CA PHE A 406 26.66 34.08 -27.51
C PHE A 406 26.20 35.52 -27.28
N MET A 407 25.92 35.90 -26.03
CA MET A 407 25.45 37.23 -25.69
C MET A 407 26.48 38.32 -25.98
N SER A 408 27.76 38.05 -25.77
CA SER A 408 28.85 38.98 -26.14
C SER A 408 28.87 39.23 -27.65
N LEU A 409 28.79 38.16 -28.45
CA LEU A 409 28.72 38.26 -29.90
C LEU A 409 27.46 39.03 -30.34
N TYR A 410 26.28 38.63 -29.89
CA TYR A 410 25.01 39.28 -30.21
C TYR A 410 25.07 40.79 -29.93
N ASN A 411 25.54 41.19 -28.75
CA ASN A 411 25.63 42.60 -28.38
C ASN A 411 26.60 43.40 -29.26
N SER A 412 27.66 42.78 -29.79
CA SER A 412 28.62 43.44 -30.69
C SER A 412 28.06 43.71 -32.09
N ILE A 413 27.11 42.88 -32.56
CA ILE A 413 26.56 42.99 -33.92
C ILE A 413 25.12 43.49 -33.99
N ARG A 414 24.40 43.55 -32.87
CA ARG A 414 22.97 43.90 -32.83
C ARG A 414 22.62 45.22 -33.53
N GLN A 415 23.53 46.20 -33.52
CA GLN A 415 23.32 47.49 -34.18
C GLN A 415 23.27 47.40 -35.71
N TYR A 416 23.84 46.33 -36.28
CA TYR A 416 23.83 46.05 -37.72
C TYR A 416 22.66 45.15 -38.14
N LEU A 417 21.90 44.61 -37.18
CA LEU A 417 20.75 43.77 -37.45
C LEU A 417 19.53 44.64 -37.77
N ILE A 418 19.09 44.58 -39.03
CA ILE A 418 17.80 45.14 -39.46
C ILE A 418 16.66 44.22 -39.02
N PHE A 419 16.94 42.91 -38.99
CA PHE A 419 16.04 41.88 -38.49
C PHE A 419 16.52 41.41 -37.12
N PRO A 420 15.99 41.95 -36.00
CA PRO A 420 16.38 41.52 -34.68
C PRO A 420 15.90 40.09 -34.41
N MET A 421 16.65 39.35 -33.59
CA MET A 421 16.21 38.03 -33.13
C MET A 421 14.91 38.13 -32.33
N ILE A 422 13.96 37.23 -32.61
CA ILE A 422 12.66 37.19 -31.92
C ILE A 422 12.81 36.58 -30.53
N TYR A 423 13.70 35.60 -30.39
CA TYR A 423 13.98 34.91 -29.13
C TYR A 423 15.48 34.86 -28.87
N LEU A 424 15.89 35.24 -27.67
CA LEU A 424 17.24 35.04 -27.15
C LEU A 424 17.30 33.73 -26.36
N PRO A 425 18.48 33.08 -26.25
CA PRO A 425 18.63 31.93 -25.38
C PRO A 425 18.26 32.30 -23.93
N PRO A 426 17.67 31.38 -23.17
CA PRO A 426 17.31 31.62 -21.78
C PRO A 426 18.55 31.86 -20.92
N SER A 427 18.46 32.79 -19.96
CA SER A 427 19.53 32.99 -18.97
C SER A 427 19.77 31.71 -18.15
N PRO A 428 21.00 31.43 -17.68
CA PRO A 428 21.32 30.20 -16.95
C PRO A 428 20.36 29.87 -15.80
N ASP A 429 19.89 30.87 -15.06
CA ASP A 429 18.96 30.66 -13.93
C ASP A 429 17.52 30.29 -14.33
N LYS A 430 17.20 30.34 -15.63
CA LYS A 430 15.89 29.97 -16.19
C LYS A 430 15.90 28.62 -16.90
N VAL A 431 17.04 27.93 -16.90
CA VAL A 431 17.20 26.63 -17.57
C VAL A 431 16.91 25.50 -16.60
N SER A 432 15.96 24.65 -16.97
CA SER A 432 15.62 23.42 -16.22
C SER A 432 16.36 22.18 -16.75
N ASP A 433 16.76 22.19 -18.02
CA ASP A 433 17.51 21.11 -18.69
C ASP A 433 18.71 21.71 -19.42
N TYR A 434 19.89 21.58 -18.83
CA TYR A 434 21.13 22.16 -19.36
C TYR A 434 21.67 21.40 -20.57
N ASP A 435 21.40 20.10 -20.70
CA ASP A 435 21.85 19.33 -21.87
C ASP A 435 21.04 19.69 -23.12
N GLN A 436 19.72 19.85 -22.97
CA GLN A 436 18.89 20.36 -24.06
C GLN A 436 19.21 21.82 -24.38
N ALA A 437 19.40 22.67 -23.37
CA ALA A 437 19.73 24.08 -23.59
C ALA A 437 21.07 24.28 -24.30
N LEU A 438 22.08 23.44 -24.01
CA LEU A 438 23.36 23.43 -24.73
C LEU A 438 23.18 23.08 -26.21
N LYS A 439 22.34 22.09 -26.53
CA LYS A 439 22.01 21.74 -27.93
C LYS A 439 21.23 22.84 -28.64
N ASP A 440 20.28 23.45 -27.95
CA ASP A 440 19.46 24.54 -28.51
C ASP A 440 20.30 25.80 -28.77
N LEU A 441 21.39 26.01 -28.04
CA LEU A 441 22.30 27.14 -28.25
C LEU A 441 22.85 27.19 -29.68
N ASP A 442 23.11 26.04 -30.30
CA ASP A 442 23.55 25.94 -31.70
C ASP A 442 22.51 26.49 -32.67
N ARG A 443 21.22 26.26 -32.38
CA ARG A 443 20.11 26.82 -33.16
C ARG A 443 20.09 28.34 -33.08
N TYR A 444 20.30 28.91 -31.89
CA TYR A 444 20.36 30.37 -31.71
C TYR A 444 21.54 30.99 -32.48
N TYR A 445 22.71 30.34 -32.49
CA TYR A 445 23.85 30.79 -33.30
C TYR A 445 23.53 30.83 -34.80
N ASN A 446 22.87 29.78 -35.32
CA ASN A 446 22.49 29.73 -36.73
C ASN A 446 21.47 30.82 -37.08
N GLU A 447 20.47 31.05 -36.23
CA GLU A 447 19.49 32.12 -36.44
C GLU A 447 20.14 33.51 -36.42
N LEU A 448 21.11 33.74 -35.53
CA LEU A 448 21.88 34.99 -35.49
C LEU A 448 22.66 35.23 -36.79
N VAL A 449 23.35 34.21 -37.30
CA VAL A 449 24.10 34.28 -38.57
C VAL A 449 23.17 34.55 -39.75
N ASP A 450 22.03 33.86 -39.82
CA ASP A 450 21.07 34.05 -40.90
C ASP A 450 20.45 35.46 -40.90
N ASN A 451 20.09 35.97 -39.72
CA ASN A 451 19.57 37.34 -39.57
C ASN A 451 20.61 38.40 -39.93
N LEU A 452 21.88 38.17 -39.57
CA LEU A 452 22.98 39.05 -39.95
C LEU A 452 23.19 39.06 -41.47
N ARG A 453 23.25 37.90 -42.13
CA ARG A 453 23.37 37.80 -43.60
C ARG A 453 22.23 38.52 -44.30
N ARG A 454 20.99 38.31 -43.86
CA ARG A 454 19.81 39.01 -44.41
C ARG A 454 19.92 40.52 -44.23
N SER A 455 20.39 40.99 -43.08
CA SER A 455 20.56 42.42 -42.79
C SER A 455 21.62 43.07 -43.68
N ILE A 456 22.76 42.40 -43.88
CA ILE A 456 23.83 42.81 -44.78
C ILE A 456 23.32 42.89 -46.22
N GLN A 457 22.67 41.82 -46.69
CA GLN A 457 22.10 41.73 -48.04
C GLN A 457 21.07 42.84 -48.29
N PHE A 458 20.14 43.04 -47.36
CA PHE A 458 19.11 44.07 -47.47
C PHE A 458 19.73 45.47 -47.48
N THR A 459 20.71 45.74 -46.61
CA THR A 459 21.41 47.03 -46.58
C THR A 459 22.10 47.28 -47.92
N TYR A 460 22.86 46.30 -48.42
CA TYR A 460 23.61 46.43 -49.65
C TYR A 460 22.68 46.70 -50.83
N GLN A 461 21.65 45.87 -51.00
CA GLN A 461 20.74 45.97 -52.14
C GLN A 461 19.97 47.30 -52.15
N ASN A 462 19.46 47.74 -51.00
CA ASN A 462 18.72 49.00 -50.92
C ASN A 462 19.61 50.22 -51.13
N LYS A 463 20.83 50.21 -50.58
CA LYS A 463 21.76 51.34 -50.71
C LYS A 463 22.53 51.34 -52.03
N LYS A 464 22.60 50.24 -52.76
CA LYS A 464 23.33 50.14 -54.03
C LYS A 464 22.82 51.13 -55.08
N LEU A 465 21.51 51.34 -55.19
CA LEU A 465 20.95 52.32 -56.12
C LEU A 465 21.30 53.76 -55.71
N ASP A 466 21.21 54.08 -54.42
CA ASP A 466 21.62 55.39 -53.88
C ASP A 466 23.12 55.65 -54.13
N LEU A 467 23.96 54.63 -53.90
CA LEU A 467 25.40 54.69 -54.16
C LEU A 467 25.72 54.89 -55.64
N LEU A 468 25.05 54.17 -56.53
CA LEU A 468 25.22 54.32 -57.98
C LEU A 468 24.78 55.71 -58.46
N ALA A 469 23.77 56.31 -57.84
CA ALA A 469 23.32 57.66 -58.12
C ALA A 469 24.32 58.71 -57.62
N VAL A 470 24.85 58.56 -56.39
CA VAL A 470 25.87 59.47 -55.82
C VAL A 470 27.19 59.41 -56.61
N LEU A 471 27.55 58.24 -57.12
CA LEU A 471 28.82 58.01 -57.83
C LEU A 471 28.71 58.15 -59.35
N LYS A 472 27.54 58.52 -59.90
CA LYS A 472 27.26 58.46 -61.35
C LYS A 472 28.34 59.13 -62.21
N ASP A 473 28.85 60.27 -61.77
CA ASP A 473 29.82 61.09 -62.50
C ASP A 473 31.22 61.07 -61.84
N TYR A 474 31.48 60.15 -60.91
CA TYR A 474 32.75 60.05 -60.19
C TYR A 474 33.81 59.27 -61.01
N PRO A 475 35.03 59.80 -61.22
CA PRO A 475 36.05 59.17 -62.09
C PRO A 475 36.49 57.76 -61.68
N TYR A 476 36.27 57.37 -60.43
CA TYR A 476 36.62 56.05 -59.89
C TYR A 476 35.39 55.22 -59.48
N ARG A 477 34.21 55.54 -60.02
CA ARG A 477 32.94 54.86 -59.71
C ARG A 477 33.07 53.34 -59.71
N ASP A 478 33.54 52.78 -60.82
CA ASP A 478 33.57 51.32 -61.00
C ASP A 478 34.58 50.65 -60.06
N PHE A 479 35.70 51.32 -59.76
CA PHE A 479 36.67 50.86 -58.77
C PHE A 479 36.09 50.86 -57.36
N ILE A 480 35.39 51.94 -56.94
CA ILE A 480 34.73 52.02 -55.64
C ILE A 480 33.62 50.97 -55.51
N MET A 481 32.83 50.78 -56.56
CA MET A 481 31.79 49.76 -56.59
C MET A 481 32.37 48.34 -56.52
N SER A 482 33.50 48.08 -57.18
CA SER A 482 34.23 46.80 -57.09
C SER A 482 34.74 46.54 -55.66
N LEU A 483 35.34 47.54 -55.02
CA LEU A 483 35.80 47.41 -53.62
C LEU A 483 34.63 47.15 -52.65
N LEU A 484 33.48 47.78 -52.89
CA LEU A 484 32.26 47.53 -52.12
C LEU A 484 31.69 46.13 -52.37
N ASP A 485 31.67 45.65 -53.62
CA ASP A 485 31.26 44.28 -53.96
C ASP A 485 32.22 43.26 -53.29
N ASP A 486 33.53 43.53 -53.23
CA ASP A 486 34.51 42.70 -52.53
C ASP A 486 34.27 42.67 -51.01
N LEU A 487 34.05 43.83 -50.39
CA LEU A 487 33.71 43.93 -48.96
C LEU A 487 32.40 43.20 -48.66
N TYR A 488 31.38 43.37 -49.51
CA TYR A 488 30.10 42.66 -49.42
C TYR A 488 30.31 41.14 -49.48
N ASN A 489 31.08 40.64 -50.45
CA ASN A 489 31.35 39.22 -50.60
C ASN A 489 32.12 38.64 -49.39
N GLN A 490 33.03 39.42 -48.80
CA GLN A 490 33.74 39.03 -47.59
C GLN A 490 32.81 38.89 -46.38
N VAL A 491 31.83 39.78 -46.23
CA VAL A 491 30.87 39.72 -45.11
C VAL A 491 29.65 38.84 -45.38
N MET A 492 29.41 38.41 -46.63
CA MET A 492 28.30 37.52 -46.94
C MET A 492 28.60 36.05 -46.61
N ASN A 493 29.88 35.66 -46.63
CA ASN A 493 30.34 34.30 -46.35
C ASN A 493 30.56 34.00 -44.85
N ILE A 494 29.88 34.74 -43.97
CA ILE A 494 29.96 34.56 -42.52
C ILE A 494 29.27 33.26 -42.09
N SER A 495 29.88 32.48 -41.21
CA SER A 495 29.38 31.30 -40.49
C SER A 495 29.63 31.48 -38.99
N ARG A 496 29.14 30.56 -38.15
CA ARG A 496 29.34 30.60 -36.69
C ARG A 496 30.81 30.78 -36.28
N ASP A 497 31.72 30.12 -36.98
CA ASP A 497 33.13 30.02 -36.56
C ASP A 497 34.01 31.16 -37.08
N ASN A 498 33.48 32.03 -37.96
CA ASN A 498 34.28 33.06 -38.65
C ASN A 498 33.67 34.48 -38.62
N ILE A 499 32.75 34.76 -37.68
CA ILE A 499 32.12 36.08 -37.55
C ILE A 499 33.17 37.12 -37.14
N ASP A 500 33.55 37.98 -38.09
CA ASP A 500 34.49 39.07 -37.87
C ASP A 500 33.76 40.41 -37.80
N VAL A 501 33.53 40.88 -36.57
CA VAL A 501 32.84 42.14 -36.28
C VAL A 501 33.53 43.33 -36.96
N SER A 502 34.86 43.31 -37.08
CA SER A 502 35.62 44.42 -37.68
C SER A 502 35.32 44.57 -39.17
N LYS A 503 35.16 43.45 -39.90
CA LYS A 503 34.80 43.45 -41.32
C LYS A 503 33.37 43.89 -41.55
N ILE A 504 32.44 43.45 -40.69
CA ILE A 504 31.05 43.91 -40.72
C ILE A 504 30.98 45.42 -40.51
N GLN A 505 31.68 45.93 -39.50
CA GLN A 505 31.76 47.37 -39.24
C GLN A 505 32.35 48.13 -40.43
N ALA A 506 33.47 47.64 -40.99
CA ALA A 506 34.11 48.27 -42.15
C ALA A 506 33.16 48.36 -43.35
N PHE A 507 32.37 47.31 -43.62
CA PHE A 507 31.36 47.30 -44.67
C PHE A 507 30.29 48.39 -44.47
N TYR A 508 29.67 48.47 -43.28
CA TYR A 508 28.65 49.49 -43.00
C TYR A 508 29.22 50.91 -42.99
N THR A 509 30.43 51.10 -42.45
CA THR A 509 31.13 52.39 -42.45
C THR A 509 31.46 52.85 -43.88
N ALA A 510 31.92 51.95 -44.75
CA ALA A 510 32.22 52.28 -46.15
C ALA A 510 30.98 52.79 -46.90
N ILE A 511 29.83 52.09 -46.77
CA ILE A 511 28.56 52.51 -47.40
C ILE A 511 28.13 53.89 -46.91
N ASN A 512 28.15 54.12 -45.60
CA ASN A 512 27.70 55.40 -45.02
C ASN A 512 28.62 56.57 -45.39
N ASN A 513 29.94 56.36 -45.42
CA ASN A 513 30.91 57.39 -45.78
C ASN A 513 30.79 57.81 -47.27
N ILE A 514 30.46 56.87 -48.17
CA ILE A 514 30.29 57.18 -49.59
C ILE A 514 29.04 58.03 -49.81
N LEU A 515 27.95 57.76 -49.09
CA LEU A 515 26.71 58.53 -49.19
C LEU A 515 26.84 59.99 -48.69
N ALA A 516 27.85 60.31 -47.86
CA ALA A 516 28.04 61.64 -47.28
C ALA A 516 28.83 62.66 -48.16
N ARG A 517 29.46 62.24 -49.27
CA ARG A 517 30.66 62.91 -49.82
C ARG A 517 30.53 64.06 -50.85
N LYS A 518 29.34 64.52 -51.29
CA LYS A 518 29.26 65.60 -52.31
C LYS A 518 29.76 66.97 -51.80
N ILE A 519 29.49 67.32 -50.55
CA ILE A 519 29.85 68.62 -49.95
C ILE A 519 31.26 68.60 -49.33
N GLU A 520 31.69 67.44 -48.83
CA GLU A 520 33.02 67.26 -48.21
C GLU A 520 34.17 67.29 -49.22
N PHE A 521 33.96 66.87 -50.47
CA PHE A 521 35.02 66.86 -51.48
C PHE A 521 35.48 68.28 -51.86
N TYR A 522 34.54 69.15 -52.24
CA TYR A 522 34.86 70.55 -52.55
C TYR A 522 35.30 71.32 -51.31
N SER A 523 34.76 71.02 -50.11
CA SER A 523 35.20 71.70 -48.88
C SER A 523 36.63 71.31 -48.51
N THR A 524 37.00 70.05 -48.70
CA THR A 524 38.36 69.56 -48.50
C THR A 524 39.34 70.21 -49.46
N LEU A 525 38.96 70.41 -50.73
CA LEU A 525 39.80 71.09 -51.73
C LEU A 525 39.86 72.63 -51.55
N ALA A 526 38.74 73.27 -51.21
CA ALA A 526 38.69 74.73 -51.01
C ALA A 526 39.35 75.18 -49.69
N PHE A 527 39.34 74.32 -48.67
CA PHE A 527 39.92 74.56 -47.35
C PHE A 527 41.00 73.53 -47.01
N MET A 528 41.79 73.10 -48.01
CA MET A 528 42.89 72.16 -47.81
C MET A 528 43.78 72.58 -46.65
N ASN A 529 43.98 71.69 -45.69
CA ASN A 529 44.96 71.88 -44.63
C ASN A 529 46.39 71.74 -45.20
N ASP A 530 47.38 72.27 -44.48
CA ASP A 530 48.77 72.34 -44.97
C ASP A 530 49.35 70.94 -45.26
N SER A 531 48.95 69.93 -44.48
CA SER A 531 49.39 68.55 -44.68
C SER A 531 48.93 67.98 -46.02
N LEU A 532 47.64 68.15 -46.37
CA LEU A 532 47.09 67.66 -47.64
C LEU A 532 47.64 68.46 -48.81
N ARG A 533 47.83 69.77 -48.64
CA ARG A 533 48.47 70.64 -49.63
C ARG A 533 49.88 70.14 -49.97
N SER A 534 50.74 69.98 -48.97
CA SER A 534 52.12 69.54 -49.17
C SER A 534 52.21 68.14 -49.80
N GLN A 535 51.27 67.25 -49.47
CA GLN A 535 51.23 65.91 -50.07
C GLN A 535 50.90 65.96 -51.58
N ILE A 536 49.90 66.76 -51.97
CA ILE A 536 49.53 66.90 -53.39
C ILE A 536 50.65 67.62 -54.16
N GLU A 537 51.25 68.67 -53.58
CA GLU A 537 52.39 69.39 -54.17
C GLU A 537 53.58 68.45 -54.42
N SER A 538 53.93 67.62 -53.43
CA SER A 538 55.01 66.64 -53.56
C SER A 538 54.74 65.65 -54.70
N ASN A 539 53.52 65.11 -54.77
CA ASN A 539 53.15 64.14 -55.80
C ASN A 539 53.21 64.74 -57.22
N ILE A 540 52.73 65.97 -57.41
CA ILE A 540 52.78 66.65 -58.70
C ILE A 540 54.22 66.96 -59.09
N LYS A 541 55.02 67.46 -58.14
CA LYS A 541 56.44 67.73 -58.33
C LYS A 541 57.20 66.48 -58.76
N ASP A 542 56.95 65.34 -58.14
CA ASP A 542 57.58 64.06 -58.48
C ASP A 542 57.20 63.60 -59.90
N VAL A 543 55.94 63.75 -60.29
CA VAL A 543 55.48 63.46 -61.67
C VAL A 543 56.17 64.38 -62.69
N LEU A 544 56.27 65.69 -62.42
CA LEU A 544 56.93 66.63 -63.33
C LEU A 544 58.43 66.36 -63.47
N ARG A 545 59.10 65.95 -62.39
CA ARG A 545 60.50 65.50 -62.46
C ARG A 545 60.65 64.26 -63.34
N GLN A 546 59.74 63.30 -63.24
CA GLN A 546 59.73 62.12 -64.11
C GLN A 546 59.50 62.47 -65.59
N LEU A 547 58.80 63.58 -65.88
CA LEU A 547 58.58 64.11 -67.22
C LEU A 547 59.74 65.01 -67.72
N GLY A 548 60.81 65.19 -66.94
CA GLY A 548 62.03 65.89 -67.35
C GLY A 548 62.06 67.39 -67.01
N PHE A 549 61.13 67.90 -66.21
CA PHE A 549 61.20 69.28 -65.70
C PHE A 549 62.29 69.42 -64.64
N ASN A 550 62.98 70.57 -64.62
CA ASN A 550 63.96 70.86 -63.58
C ASN A 550 63.26 71.11 -62.22
N GLU A 551 64.01 71.00 -61.14
CA GLU A 551 63.47 71.03 -59.77
C GLU A 551 62.76 72.35 -59.42
N SER A 552 63.29 73.47 -59.92
CA SER A 552 62.73 74.80 -59.69
C SER A 552 61.38 74.95 -60.37
N ASP A 553 61.31 74.58 -61.65
CA ASP A 553 60.10 74.71 -62.48
C ASP A 553 59.02 73.72 -62.03
N ALA A 554 59.41 72.49 -61.67
CA ALA A 554 58.51 71.48 -61.13
C ALA A 554 57.90 71.92 -59.78
N SER A 555 58.71 72.50 -58.89
CA SER A 555 58.22 73.00 -57.59
C SER A 555 57.29 74.20 -57.77
N LEU A 556 57.63 75.13 -58.64
CA LEU A 556 56.86 76.35 -58.88
C LEU A 556 55.50 76.04 -59.54
N PHE A 557 55.48 75.15 -60.53
CA PHE A 557 54.24 74.70 -61.15
C PHE A 557 53.39 73.89 -60.18
N ALA A 558 53.97 72.94 -59.42
CA ALA A 558 53.22 72.14 -58.45
C ALA A 558 52.51 73.02 -57.42
N SER A 559 53.20 74.02 -56.87
CA SER A 559 52.58 74.94 -55.91
C SER A 559 51.49 75.81 -56.55
N SER A 560 51.73 76.31 -57.76
CA SER A 560 50.72 77.08 -58.50
C SER A 560 49.50 76.23 -58.84
N TYR A 561 49.69 74.97 -59.23
CA TYR A 561 48.61 74.04 -59.53
C TYR A 561 47.75 73.73 -58.31
N VAL A 562 48.35 73.44 -57.16
CA VAL A 562 47.60 73.15 -55.92
C VAL A 562 46.88 74.40 -55.41
N SER A 563 47.49 75.58 -55.51
CA SER A 563 46.82 76.85 -55.21
C SER A 563 45.63 77.10 -56.14
N SER A 564 45.81 76.88 -57.46
CA SER A 564 44.75 77.06 -58.45
C SER A 564 43.61 76.06 -58.26
N LEU A 565 43.92 74.80 -57.95
CA LEU A 565 42.94 73.76 -57.63
C LEU A 565 42.08 74.15 -56.42
N SER A 566 42.71 74.67 -55.36
CA SER A 566 42.01 75.15 -54.18
C SER A 566 41.09 76.32 -54.52
N ASP A 567 41.58 77.27 -55.30
CA ASP A 567 40.86 78.51 -55.58
C ASP A 567 39.71 78.33 -56.58
N VAL A 568 39.89 77.51 -57.62
CA VAL A 568 38.82 77.09 -58.53
C VAL A 568 37.70 76.38 -57.75
N SER A 569 38.06 75.56 -56.76
CA SER A 569 37.07 74.90 -55.89
C SER A 569 36.24 75.89 -55.06
N LYS A 570 36.79 77.07 -54.70
CA LYS A 570 36.04 78.12 -54.00
C LYS A 570 34.97 78.75 -54.87
N ILE A 571 35.06 78.69 -56.20
CA ILE A 571 34.01 79.19 -57.10
C ILE A 571 32.68 78.51 -56.82
N TYR A 572 32.66 77.23 -56.40
CA TYR A 572 31.45 76.52 -56.00
C TYR A 572 30.96 76.90 -54.60
N LEU A 573 31.87 77.08 -53.64
CA LEU A 573 31.53 77.16 -52.21
C LEU A 573 31.47 78.57 -51.63
N ASN A 574 32.41 79.43 -52.04
CA ASN A 574 32.50 80.82 -51.60
C ASN A 574 33.13 81.67 -52.72
N PRO A 575 32.35 82.00 -53.76
CA PRO A 575 32.85 82.66 -54.97
C PRO A 575 33.50 84.01 -54.68
N GLN A 576 33.06 84.72 -53.64
CA GLN A 576 33.63 86.00 -53.19
C GLN A 576 35.09 85.89 -52.72
N LYS A 577 35.54 84.68 -52.34
CA LYS A 577 36.91 84.41 -51.89
C LYS A 577 37.79 83.75 -52.95
N SER A 578 37.29 83.62 -54.20
CA SER A 578 38.08 83.12 -55.31
C SER A 578 38.90 84.24 -55.94
N PHE A 579 40.22 84.06 -55.95
CA PHE A 579 41.16 84.95 -56.65
C PHE A 579 40.96 84.92 -58.16
N LEU A 580 40.60 83.77 -58.73
CA LEU A 580 40.28 83.66 -60.15
C LEU A 580 39.03 84.47 -60.51
N LEU A 581 37.97 84.40 -59.69
CA LEU A 581 36.77 85.20 -59.93
C LEU A 581 37.06 86.70 -59.78
N ASN A 582 37.89 87.07 -58.81
CA ASN A 582 38.37 88.44 -58.62
C ASN A 582 39.16 88.96 -59.83
N TYR A 583 40.10 88.15 -60.34
CA TYR A 583 40.84 88.47 -61.56
C TYR A 583 39.92 88.76 -62.75
N ILE A 584 38.96 87.88 -63.01
CA ILE A 584 38.02 88.04 -64.13
C ILE A 584 37.22 89.33 -63.93
N ALA A 585 36.69 89.58 -62.73
CA ALA A 585 35.94 90.80 -62.42
C ALA A 585 36.77 92.08 -62.65
N LEU A 586 38.03 92.11 -62.20
CA LEU A 586 38.93 93.25 -62.36
C LEU A 586 39.32 93.50 -63.82
N VAL A 587 39.59 92.44 -64.58
CA VAL A 587 39.96 92.57 -66.01
C VAL A 587 38.78 93.13 -66.82
N TYR A 588 37.57 92.64 -66.57
CA TYR A 588 36.36 93.20 -67.19
C TYR A 588 36.11 94.66 -66.77
N ALA A 589 36.31 94.98 -65.48
CA ALA A 589 36.17 96.34 -65.00
C ALA A 589 37.20 97.30 -65.62
N ALA A 590 38.45 96.86 -65.79
CA ALA A 590 39.51 97.62 -66.44
C ALA A 590 39.21 97.90 -67.91
N TYR A 591 38.63 96.91 -68.61
CA TYR A 591 38.20 97.09 -69.99
C TYR A 591 37.02 98.08 -70.08
N ASN A 592 35.99 97.91 -69.26
CA ASN A 592 34.77 98.72 -69.29
C ASN A 592 34.98 100.17 -68.82
N SER A 593 36.00 100.40 -67.99
CA SER A 593 36.40 101.75 -67.56
C SER A 593 37.44 102.42 -68.49
N GLY A 594 37.88 101.73 -69.55
CA GLY A 594 38.83 102.24 -70.54
C GLY A 594 40.30 102.24 -70.08
N VAL A 595 40.63 101.54 -68.98
CA VAL A 595 41.99 101.43 -68.44
C VAL A 595 42.89 100.54 -69.30
N ILE A 596 42.31 99.50 -69.92
CA ILE A 596 43.02 98.62 -70.86
C ILE A 596 42.33 98.61 -72.24
N SER A 597 43.12 98.44 -73.29
CA SER A 597 42.60 98.35 -74.66
C SER A 597 41.91 97.01 -74.91
N ARG A 598 41.08 96.95 -75.96
CA ARG A 598 40.43 95.70 -76.41
C ARG A 598 41.44 94.60 -76.76
N ASP A 599 42.56 94.96 -77.39
CA ASP A 599 43.62 94.01 -77.74
C ASP A 599 44.27 93.44 -76.48
N THR A 600 44.49 94.29 -75.46
CA THR A 600 45.01 93.86 -74.17
C THR A 600 44.03 92.92 -73.47
N PHE A 601 42.74 93.28 -73.42
CA PHE A 601 41.69 92.47 -72.81
C PHE A 601 41.60 91.06 -73.43
N ASN A 602 41.55 90.97 -74.76
CA ASN A 602 41.47 89.68 -75.46
C ASN A 602 42.72 88.81 -75.24
N SER A 603 43.89 89.42 -75.00
CA SER A 603 45.13 88.67 -74.76
C SER A 603 45.23 88.06 -73.36
N ILE A 604 44.57 88.67 -72.36
CA ILE A 604 44.66 88.25 -70.95
C ILE A 604 43.42 87.49 -70.45
N MET A 605 42.27 87.59 -71.14
CA MET A 605 41.05 86.88 -70.77
C MET A 605 40.50 86.02 -71.91
N PRO A 606 40.87 84.73 -71.97
CA PRO A 606 40.34 83.80 -72.95
C PRO A 606 38.84 83.51 -72.75
N GLN A 607 38.07 83.50 -73.84
CA GLN A 607 36.62 83.32 -73.77
C GLN A 607 36.20 81.93 -73.27
N ASN A 608 36.97 80.87 -73.56
CA ASN A 608 36.73 79.52 -73.05
C ASN A 608 36.78 79.49 -71.51
N ILE A 609 37.76 80.15 -70.90
CA ILE A 609 37.90 80.21 -69.44
C ILE A 609 36.70 80.90 -68.79
N LEU A 610 36.22 82.00 -69.37
CA LEU A 610 35.00 82.66 -68.88
C LEU A 610 33.80 81.70 -68.95
N ASN A 611 33.63 81.01 -70.08
CA ASN A 611 32.49 80.10 -70.27
C ASN A 611 32.51 78.97 -69.23
N LEU A 612 33.68 78.42 -68.91
CA LEU A 612 33.83 77.40 -67.88
C LEU A 612 33.45 77.94 -66.49
N VAL A 613 33.94 79.13 -66.13
CA VAL A 613 33.58 79.77 -64.84
C VAL A 613 32.09 80.07 -64.75
N LEU A 614 31.46 80.54 -65.84
CA LEU A 614 30.02 80.80 -65.89
C LEU A 614 29.19 79.51 -65.76
N LYS A 615 29.59 78.41 -66.41
CA LYS A 615 28.99 77.09 -66.22
C LYS A 615 29.01 76.69 -64.74
N MET A 616 30.18 76.79 -64.09
CA MET A 616 30.33 76.49 -62.66
C MET A 616 29.38 77.34 -61.79
N ARG A 617 29.25 78.64 -62.08
CA ARG A 617 28.40 79.55 -61.30
C ARG A 617 26.90 79.39 -61.55
N ARG A 618 26.51 78.85 -62.70
CA ARG A 618 25.12 78.44 -62.98
C ARG A 618 24.75 77.10 -62.34
N GLY A 619 25.72 76.43 -61.71
CA GLY A 619 25.53 75.08 -61.16
C GLY A 619 25.49 74.01 -62.24
N GLU A 620 25.99 74.31 -63.44
CA GLU A 620 26.19 73.32 -64.50
C GLU A 620 27.48 72.53 -64.21
N ASP A 621 27.44 71.23 -64.46
CA ASP A 621 28.58 70.36 -64.23
C ASP A 621 29.65 70.56 -65.31
N LEU A 622 30.90 70.71 -64.89
CA LEU A 622 32.05 70.64 -65.79
C LEU A 622 32.46 69.18 -65.97
N THR A 623 32.82 68.81 -67.20
CA THR A 623 33.55 67.56 -67.45
C THR A 623 34.93 67.60 -66.79
N ARG A 624 35.55 66.43 -66.63
CA ARG A 624 36.91 66.32 -66.06
C ARG A 624 37.93 67.11 -66.89
N GLU A 625 37.81 67.03 -68.20
CA GLU A 625 38.65 67.73 -69.16
C GLU A 625 38.49 69.25 -69.01
N GLU A 626 37.26 69.74 -68.94
CA GLU A 626 36.96 71.17 -68.73
C GLU A 626 37.46 71.69 -67.37
N PHE A 627 37.29 70.91 -66.29
CA PHE A 627 37.79 71.30 -64.97
C PHE A 627 39.33 71.35 -64.95
N ASN A 628 39.99 70.33 -65.53
CA ASN A 628 41.44 70.29 -65.62
C ASN A 628 41.99 71.38 -66.54
N GLU A 629 41.30 71.72 -67.62
CA GLU A 629 41.64 72.84 -68.50
C GLU A 629 41.65 74.15 -67.72
N LEU A 630 40.61 74.41 -66.93
CA LEU A 630 40.50 75.62 -66.10
C LEU A 630 41.61 75.70 -65.05
N VAL A 631 41.84 74.61 -64.31
CA VAL A 631 42.89 74.57 -63.26
C VAL A 631 44.27 74.70 -63.87
N SER A 632 44.55 73.99 -64.98
CA SER A 632 45.86 74.01 -65.64
C SER A 632 46.17 75.36 -66.26
N TRP A 633 45.17 75.99 -66.92
CA TRP A 633 45.30 77.35 -67.42
C TRP A 633 45.57 78.33 -66.28
N TYR A 634 44.82 78.23 -65.17
CA TYR A 634 45.02 79.14 -64.05
C TYR A 634 46.41 78.96 -63.43
N ALA A 635 46.85 77.71 -63.26
CA ALA A 635 48.18 77.38 -62.72
C ALA A 635 49.31 77.93 -63.59
N ALA A 636 49.21 77.74 -64.92
CA ALA A 636 50.23 78.22 -65.86
C ALA A 636 50.35 79.76 -65.90
N ASN A 637 49.25 80.46 -65.64
CA ASN A 637 49.19 81.93 -65.71
C ASN A 637 49.21 82.61 -64.33
N LYS A 638 49.37 81.84 -63.24
CA LYS A 638 49.18 82.31 -61.86
C LYS A 638 50.02 83.54 -61.53
N SER A 639 51.32 83.52 -61.85
CA SER A 639 52.22 84.65 -61.56
C SER A 639 51.87 85.93 -62.32
N SER A 640 51.39 85.81 -63.56
CA SER A 640 50.91 86.93 -64.36
C SER A 640 49.58 87.46 -63.83
N ILE A 641 48.66 86.57 -63.47
CA ILE A 641 47.37 86.91 -62.88
C ILE A 641 47.56 87.67 -61.56
N ASP A 642 48.43 87.20 -60.67
CA ASP A 642 48.67 87.86 -59.38
C ASP A 642 49.26 89.27 -59.55
N LYS A 643 50.14 89.47 -60.55
CA LYS A 643 50.64 90.80 -60.91
C LYS A 643 49.52 91.70 -61.46
N ILE A 644 48.68 91.17 -62.35
CA ILE A 644 47.56 91.93 -62.94
C ILE A 644 46.57 92.35 -61.84
N ILE A 645 46.18 91.43 -60.95
CA ILE A 645 45.33 91.73 -59.79
C ILE A 645 45.95 92.88 -58.98
N SER A 646 47.24 92.76 -58.61
CA SER A 646 47.90 93.79 -57.81
C SER A 646 47.94 95.17 -58.48
N ILE A 647 48.15 95.22 -59.80
CA ILE A 647 48.18 96.48 -60.56
C ILE A 647 46.77 97.08 -60.65
N LEU A 648 45.77 96.26 -61.01
CA LEU A 648 44.40 96.71 -61.19
C LEU A 648 43.72 97.07 -59.86
N ASP A 649 44.04 96.38 -58.77
CA ASP A 649 43.57 96.74 -57.42
C ASP A 649 44.13 98.11 -57.00
N GLN A 650 45.41 98.37 -57.26
CA GLN A 650 46.01 99.68 -56.99
C GLN A 650 45.36 100.77 -57.84
N GLU A 651 45.04 100.50 -59.10
CA GLU A 651 44.38 101.45 -59.98
C GLU A 651 42.91 101.67 -59.59
N ALA A 652 42.19 100.62 -59.17
CA ALA A 652 40.81 100.69 -58.70
C ALA A 652 40.69 101.56 -57.44
N SER A 653 41.72 101.58 -56.58
CA SER A 653 41.78 102.48 -55.42
C SER A 653 41.88 103.97 -55.79
N ARG A 654 42.30 104.28 -57.02
CA ARG A 654 42.51 105.65 -57.53
C ARG A 654 41.44 106.07 -58.55
N ASN A 655 40.72 105.12 -59.13
CA ASN A 655 39.70 105.34 -60.16
C ASN A 655 38.31 104.86 -59.70
N PRO A 656 37.41 105.78 -59.27
CA PRO A 656 36.06 105.43 -58.79
C PRO A 656 35.19 104.70 -59.82
N LEU A 657 35.42 104.95 -61.12
CA LEU A 657 34.69 104.28 -62.20
C LEU A 657 35.10 102.81 -62.29
N LEU A 658 36.40 102.53 -62.23
CA LEU A 658 36.94 101.17 -62.21
C LEU A 658 36.40 100.37 -61.02
N LEU A 659 36.37 100.96 -59.82
CA LEU A 659 35.83 100.31 -58.62
C LEU A 659 34.34 99.98 -58.75
N THR A 660 33.56 100.88 -59.34
CA THR A 660 32.12 100.65 -59.59
C THR A 660 31.92 99.50 -60.58
N GLN A 661 32.68 99.50 -61.68
CA GLN A 661 32.64 98.45 -62.70
C GLN A 661 33.09 97.09 -62.16
N TYR A 662 34.05 97.08 -61.23
CA TYR A 662 34.48 95.86 -60.53
C TYR A 662 33.36 95.25 -59.70
N ASN A 663 32.68 96.06 -58.88
CA ASN A 663 31.57 95.57 -58.04
C ASN A 663 30.41 95.03 -58.90
N MET A 664 30.11 95.69 -60.03
CA MET A 664 29.12 95.21 -61.00
C MET A 664 29.54 93.88 -61.63
N SER A 665 30.78 93.79 -62.11
CA SER A 665 31.33 92.58 -62.75
C SER A 665 31.37 91.38 -61.80
N MET A 666 31.81 91.60 -60.56
CA MET A 666 31.85 90.57 -59.52
C MET A 666 30.44 90.07 -59.17
N SER A 667 29.46 90.98 -59.04
CA SER A 667 28.06 90.61 -58.80
C SER A 667 27.49 89.75 -59.93
N SER A 668 27.71 90.15 -61.19
CA SER A 668 27.27 89.37 -62.37
C SER A 668 27.88 87.96 -62.37
N LEU A 669 29.19 87.85 -62.15
CA LEU A 669 29.89 86.57 -62.11
C LEU A 669 29.39 85.65 -61.00
N ILE A 670 29.17 86.18 -59.78
CA ILE A 670 28.61 85.41 -58.67
C ILE A 670 27.24 84.83 -59.04
N ASN A 671 26.42 85.58 -59.78
CA ASN A 671 25.10 85.15 -60.23
C ASN A 671 25.12 84.33 -61.54
N GLY A 672 26.31 83.93 -62.04
CA GLY A 672 26.44 83.12 -63.25
C GLY A 672 26.17 83.87 -64.56
N GLN A 673 26.26 85.20 -64.54
CA GLN A 673 26.07 86.07 -65.69
C GLN A 673 27.42 86.64 -66.16
N ALA A 674 27.56 86.81 -67.48
CA ALA A 674 28.76 87.45 -68.04
C ALA A 674 28.78 88.94 -67.63
N PRO A 675 29.93 89.51 -67.23
CA PRO A 675 30.05 90.94 -67.02
C PRO A 675 29.73 91.71 -68.31
N SER A 676 28.94 92.77 -68.18
CA SER A 676 28.53 93.67 -69.26
C SER A 676 29.47 94.86 -69.38
#